data_AF-A0AAV2YZP7-F1
#
_entry.id   AF-A0AAV2YZP7-F1
#
_cell.length_a   1.000
_cell.length_b   1.000
_cell.length_c   1.000
_cell.angle_alpha   90.00
_cell.angle_beta   90.00
_cell.angle_gamma   90.00
#
_symmetry.space_group_name_H-M   'P 1'
#
loop_
_entity.id
_entity.type
_entity.pdbx_description
1 polymer ?
#
loop_
_entity_poly.entity_id
_entity_poly.type
_entity_poly.pdbx_seq_one_letter_code
_entity_poly.pdbx_strand_id
1 'polypeptide(L)'
;MFGIDALLDIVSTIVILCVLFKTYYTLYDSGPKDIPLMAYYDDKFLIHFLNEFQLLLVNSRSSPFTHGSGGHCTVALNRLPQMLHDVEFCVTTLQVPSSLQTLWPEYMWLYVDHANWTAVPEVMLDMNINFLRLTNNQIQVVPPDLVTIPSLTFIILTGKPISILPEGLGKPATVIDVLYIDSTNISMLPSWLDASTTAIIAGDSPFCKSHSLPDACAPHASTADSRKQQRTKKFTVKLQPTRFRCVWLLIFVMHAFCAAYYVAVAALYQYLLHTAIVWTVVLYSLSIDISVYPVITAAHAVFAAGHLWGILKMVWNSVRCGQLEFDAGQTPTIKVNRPAARNAFLTWWARARRAWGSFFGRRGMFGIEGKLFELRIAAQETIEIVLQSCQCYRMSWLLATMWLQRLYAVMIVLNCWIGALIHFLSHRLSSGSHHVARTRVVLLVIDALLDIVSTIVIPCVLFQTYYINYDPERRDFPLTFYYDDNFLMNFLNEFQLLLVNGWTDLMMRCTFATSLLLSLESIKATLQRAIGAKAIVPTLTSAKSLQDVTASPPKGPSLGPTLPVHSKPVHGVAINAIHFMFVVWGCIVAYAQLHAQAIGESTNCIVAVHPWFRNKAGCALIELNGTHWSEDDDTKEAVADELAKFDEEVVSYLILRNHTGLHMPASIQKLSNLVGLKLDNISLVEWGEDAALTNTHHPRLMFLFLVRFNATAIPPGMLSTDFPKMLHDVEFCVTTLPELPPSLPSIWPPYMWLYVDHANWTEVPQVMLDMSLSFLRLAYNRIQVAPPELFTSESLSFVVLSGNPILSLPANLSKPSIDLQMLLVDSTYISELPSWIDMSITSVFAGGTPYCNNGTNHATSLTRGRLPVCSNDIDCRVLHHVL
;
A
#
# COMPACT_ATOMS: atom_id res chain seq x y z
N MET A 1 23.99 -9.11 13.59
CA MET A 1 23.78 -10.38 12.86
C MET A 1 22.81 -10.30 11.68
N PHE A 2 22.00 -9.25 11.49
CA PHE A 2 21.18 -9.11 10.26
C PHE A 2 22.01 -8.50 9.11
N GLY A 3 22.47 -9.35 8.20
CA GLY A 3 23.11 -8.96 6.94
C GLY A 3 22.08 -8.64 5.84
N ILE A 4 22.54 -8.04 4.75
CA ILE A 4 21.76 -7.82 3.50
C ILE A 4 21.19 -9.14 2.94
N ASP A 5 21.79 -10.27 3.31
CA ASP A 5 21.32 -11.60 2.95
C ASP A 5 19.96 -11.91 3.63
N ALA A 6 19.75 -11.49 4.88
CA ALA A 6 18.43 -11.56 5.53
C ALA A 6 17.41 -10.60 4.89
N LEU A 7 17.85 -9.48 4.30
CA LEU A 7 16.95 -8.57 3.57
C LEU A 7 16.49 -9.19 2.25
N LEU A 8 17.41 -9.83 1.52
CA LEU A 8 17.09 -10.57 0.31
C LEU A 8 16.22 -11.79 0.61
N ASP A 9 16.47 -12.48 1.74
CA ASP A 9 15.64 -13.60 2.19
C ASP A 9 14.26 -13.11 2.67
N ILE A 10 14.13 -11.97 3.35
CA ILE A 10 12.83 -11.40 3.74
C ILE A 10 12.06 -10.92 2.51
N VAL A 11 12.70 -10.21 1.57
CA VAL A 11 12.07 -9.78 0.32
C VAL A 11 11.66 -10.99 -0.53
N SER A 12 12.54 -11.98 -0.65
CA SER A 12 12.26 -13.24 -1.34
C SER A 12 11.14 -13.98 -0.63
N THR A 13 11.13 -14.07 0.70
CA THR A 13 10.10 -14.75 1.49
C THR A 13 8.76 -14.03 1.42
N ILE A 14 8.70 -12.69 1.43
CA ILE A 14 7.46 -11.93 1.29
C ILE A 14 6.91 -12.06 -0.14
N VAL A 15 7.76 -11.95 -1.15
CA VAL A 15 7.36 -12.11 -2.56
C VAL A 15 6.94 -13.57 -2.84
N ILE A 16 7.69 -14.55 -2.33
CA ILE A 16 7.37 -15.98 -2.40
C ILE A 16 6.11 -16.27 -1.60
N LEU A 17 5.89 -15.67 -0.43
CA LEU A 17 4.64 -15.81 0.31
C LEU A 17 3.48 -15.23 -0.48
N CYS A 18 3.57 -14.01 -1.02
CA CYS A 18 2.51 -13.41 -1.84
C CYS A 18 2.22 -14.23 -3.13
N VAL A 19 3.26 -14.80 -3.76
CA VAL A 19 3.13 -15.63 -4.97
C VAL A 19 2.63 -17.04 -4.63
N LEU A 20 3.15 -17.69 -3.59
CA LEU A 20 2.68 -19.00 -3.14
C LEU A 20 1.26 -18.93 -2.57
N PHE A 21 0.88 -17.85 -1.89
CA PHE A 21 -0.51 -17.66 -1.42
C PHE A 21 -1.47 -17.49 -2.60
N LYS A 22 -1.09 -16.70 -3.62
CA LYS A 22 -1.87 -16.55 -4.86
C LYS A 22 -1.98 -17.87 -5.65
N THR A 23 -0.88 -18.63 -5.71
CA THR A 23 -0.80 -19.92 -6.42
C THR A 23 -1.55 -21.03 -5.68
N TYR A 24 -1.48 -21.04 -4.34
CA TYR A 24 -2.24 -21.94 -3.47
C TYR A 24 -3.75 -21.71 -3.62
N TYR A 25 -4.19 -20.45 -3.72
CA TYR A 25 -5.61 -20.13 -3.87
C TYR A 25 -6.16 -20.37 -5.28
N THR A 26 -5.36 -20.12 -6.33
CA THR A 26 -5.73 -20.50 -7.72
C THR A 26 -5.82 -22.01 -7.92
N LEU A 27 -5.04 -22.80 -7.16
CA LEU A 27 -5.18 -24.26 -7.10
C LEU A 27 -6.35 -24.74 -6.24
N TYR A 28 -6.83 -23.93 -5.28
CA TYR A 28 -7.96 -24.25 -4.41
C TYR A 28 -9.32 -24.02 -5.09
N ASP A 29 -9.42 -22.99 -5.94
CA ASP A 29 -10.64 -22.63 -6.69
C ASP A 29 -10.91 -23.56 -7.90
N SER A 30 -9.99 -24.49 -8.20
CA SER A 30 -10.12 -25.48 -9.27
C SER A 30 -10.48 -26.89 -8.78
N GLY A 31 -10.76 -27.07 -7.48
CA GLY A 31 -11.20 -28.34 -6.90
C GLY A 31 -12.74 -28.54 -6.94
N PRO A 32 -13.23 -29.79 -7.02
CA PRO A 32 -14.67 -30.07 -7.07
C PRO A 32 -15.36 -29.63 -5.76
N LYS A 33 -16.51 -28.94 -5.91
CA LYS A 33 -17.26 -28.22 -4.85
C LYS A 33 -17.96 -29.08 -3.79
N ASP A 34 -17.75 -30.39 -3.79
CA ASP A 34 -18.43 -31.33 -2.89
C ASP A 34 -17.42 -32.12 -2.05
N ILE A 35 -17.04 -31.62 -0.86
CA ILE A 35 -16.64 -32.39 0.34
C ILE A 35 -16.47 -31.38 1.51
N PRO A 36 -17.05 -31.62 2.71
CA PRO A 36 -16.84 -30.78 3.88
C PRO A 36 -15.51 -31.13 4.55
N LEU A 37 -14.43 -30.42 4.19
CA LEU A 37 -13.12 -30.49 4.87
C LEU A 37 -12.70 -29.15 5.51
N MET A 38 -13.67 -28.29 5.82
CA MET A 38 -13.51 -26.88 6.20
C MET A 38 -13.03 -26.59 7.64
N ALA A 39 -12.70 -27.61 8.46
CA ALA A 39 -12.39 -27.38 9.89
C ALA A 39 -11.02 -27.86 10.38
N TYR A 40 -10.18 -28.47 9.52
CA TYR A 40 -8.96 -29.17 9.99
C TYR A 40 -7.62 -28.56 9.52
N TYR A 41 -7.64 -27.55 8.64
CA TYR A 41 -6.41 -27.00 8.04
C TYR A 41 -6.10 -25.53 8.39
N ASP A 42 -7.03 -24.81 9.03
CA ASP A 42 -6.86 -23.39 9.39
C ASP A 42 -5.89 -23.17 10.57
N ASP A 43 -5.86 -24.11 11.53
CA ASP A 43 -5.00 -23.99 12.73
C ASP A 43 -3.51 -24.24 12.44
N LYS A 44 -3.17 -25.06 11.44
CA LYS A 44 -1.77 -25.43 11.19
C LYS A 44 -0.93 -24.30 10.63
N PHE A 45 -1.49 -23.35 9.89
CA PHE A 45 -0.70 -22.23 9.34
C PHE A 45 -0.37 -21.20 10.43
N LEU A 46 -1.35 -20.86 11.29
CA LEU A 46 -1.13 -19.95 12.42
C LEU A 46 -0.22 -20.60 13.49
N ILE A 47 -0.37 -21.90 13.75
CA ILE A 47 0.52 -22.65 14.65
C ILE A 47 1.93 -22.82 14.05
N HIS A 48 2.07 -23.01 12.73
CA HIS A 48 3.39 -23.09 12.09
C HIS A 48 4.07 -21.72 12.02
N PHE A 49 3.32 -20.64 11.82
CA PHE A 49 3.79 -19.25 11.90
C PHE A 49 4.18 -18.87 13.34
N LEU A 50 3.40 -19.24 14.35
CA LEU A 50 3.71 -19.03 15.77
C LEU A 50 4.87 -19.93 16.25
N ASN A 51 5.02 -21.14 15.73
CA ASN A 51 6.13 -22.04 16.05
C ASN A 51 7.46 -21.60 15.40
N GLU A 52 7.44 -21.09 14.17
CA GLU A 52 8.61 -20.45 13.53
C GLU A 52 8.99 -19.15 14.27
N PHE A 53 8.01 -18.37 14.73
CA PHE A 53 8.25 -17.18 15.57
C PHE A 53 8.72 -17.55 16.99
N GLN A 54 8.27 -18.69 17.55
CA GLN A 54 8.80 -19.25 18.80
C GLN A 54 10.22 -19.79 18.63
N LEU A 55 10.59 -20.39 17.49
CA LEU A 55 11.96 -20.81 17.20
C LEU A 55 12.93 -19.61 17.11
N LEU A 56 12.44 -18.44 16.67
CA LEU A 56 13.15 -17.16 16.73
C LEU A 56 13.23 -16.55 18.14
N LEU A 57 12.29 -16.85 19.04
CA LEU A 57 12.25 -16.36 20.43
C LEU A 57 12.88 -17.30 21.47
N VAL A 58 12.99 -18.60 21.19
CA VAL A 58 13.49 -19.63 22.13
C VAL A 58 15.00 -19.86 22.02
N ASN A 59 15.63 -19.53 20.89
CA ASN A 59 17.10 -19.62 20.74
C ASN A 59 17.88 -18.45 21.37
N SER A 60 17.24 -17.61 22.19
CA SER A 60 17.92 -16.56 22.97
C SER A 60 17.86 -16.74 24.49
N ARG A 61 17.47 -17.92 25.00
CA ARG A 61 17.50 -18.22 26.44
C ARG A 61 18.42 -19.38 26.78
N SER A 62 19.71 -19.08 26.79
CA SER A 62 20.64 -19.53 27.83
C SER A 62 21.90 -18.67 27.76
N SER A 63 21.94 -17.60 28.55
CA SER A 63 23.22 -16.96 28.87
C SER A 63 24.02 -17.95 29.73
N PRO A 64 25.33 -18.15 29.50
CA PRO A 64 26.18 -18.81 30.47
C PRO A 64 26.66 -17.85 31.57
N PHE A 65 26.27 -16.57 31.53
CA PHE A 65 26.70 -15.57 32.49
C PHE A 65 25.58 -15.27 33.49
N THR A 66 25.62 -15.94 34.64
CA THR A 66 24.92 -15.52 35.85
C THR A 66 25.75 -14.46 36.57
N HIS A 67 25.19 -13.28 36.81
CA HIS A 67 25.75 -12.28 37.71
C HIS A 67 25.69 -12.78 39.16
N GLY A 68 26.82 -13.19 39.71
CA GLY A 68 27.06 -13.33 41.14
C GLY A 68 27.96 -12.20 41.62
N SER A 69 27.56 -11.51 42.69
CA SER A 69 28.37 -10.52 43.40
C SER A 69 29.54 -11.20 44.13
N GLY A 70 30.77 -10.95 43.69
CA GLY A 70 32.00 -11.49 44.29
C GLY A 70 32.98 -12.00 43.23
N GLY A 71 34.24 -11.61 43.30
CA GLY A 71 35.25 -11.73 42.23
C GLY A 71 35.54 -13.15 41.70
N HIS A 72 36.09 -13.16 40.48
CA HIS A 72 36.58 -14.28 39.65
C HIS A 72 35.53 -14.99 38.76
N CYS A 73 35.40 -14.54 37.51
CA CYS A 73 34.86 -15.35 36.41
C CYS A 73 35.96 -16.23 35.83
N THR A 74 35.76 -17.55 35.78
CA THR A 74 36.51 -18.49 34.93
C THR A 74 35.50 -19.12 33.96
N VAL A 75 35.76 -19.07 32.66
CA VAL A 75 34.90 -19.68 31.63
C VAL A 75 35.53 -21.01 31.19
N ALA A 76 34.80 -22.11 31.38
CA ALA A 76 35.18 -23.42 30.83
C ALA A 76 34.70 -23.55 29.37
N LEU A 77 35.64 -23.66 28.43
CA LEU A 77 35.43 -23.66 26.96
C LEU A 77 34.85 -24.96 26.37
N ASN A 78 34.07 -25.74 27.13
CA ASN A 78 33.73 -27.11 26.72
C ASN A 78 32.58 -27.25 25.69
N ARG A 79 31.95 -26.16 25.22
CA ARG A 79 30.89 -26.20 24.19
C ARG A 79 30.82 -24.92 23.34
N LEU A 80 31.46 -24.91 22.16
CA LEU A 80 31.29 -23.87 21.14
C LEU A 80 30.88 -24.52 19.80
N PRO A 81 29.78 -24.09 19.14
CA PRO A 81 29.46 -24.50 17.77
C PRO A 81 30.40 -23.82 16.76
N GLN A 82 30.69 -24.49 15.65
CA GLN A 82 31.61 -24.08 14.57
C GLN A 82 31.25 -22.78 13.79
N MET A 83 30.43 -21.86 14.33
CA MET A 83 29.93 -20.67 13.61
C MET A 83 30.27 -19.32 14.25
N LEU A 84 31.18 -19.26 15.24
CA LEU A 84 31.59 -18.00 15.87
C LEU A 84 32.88 -17.45 15.22
N HIS A 85 32.74 -16.39 14.41
CA HIS A 85 33.86 -15.64 13.84
C HIS A 85 34.41 -14.53 14.76
N ASP A 86 33.61 -14.06 15.72
CA ASP A 86 33.97 -12.99 16.67
C ASP A 86 33.91 -13.52 18.11
N VAL A 87 35.03 -13.47 18.85
CA VAL A 87 35.07 -13.87 20.26
C VAL A 87 35.62 -12.71 21.11
N GLU A 88 34.80 -12.21 22.03
CA GLU A 88 35.15 -11.16 22.98
C GLU A 88 35.31 -11.77 24.38
N PHE A 89 36.49 -11.63 24.98
CA PHE A 89 36.77 -12.13 26.33
C PHE A 89 36.84 -10.97 27.32
N CYS A 90 36.03 -11.05 28.38
CA CYS A 90 36.10 -10.14 29.53
C CYS A 90 36.53 -10.95 30.77
N VAL A 91 37.71 -11.56 30.72
CA VAL A 91 38.21 -12.48 31.76
C VAL A 91 39.65 -12.15 32.11
N THR A 92 39.98 -12.16 33.41
CA THR A 92 41.34 -11.85 33.90
C THR A 92 42.38 -12.93 33.60
N THR A 93 41.96 -14.13 33.22
CA THR A 93 42.82 -15.25 32.80
C THR A 93 42.12 -16.08 31.70
N LEU A 94 42.85 -16.47 30.66
CA LEU A 94 42.38 -17.38 29.60
C LEU A 94 43.00 -18.76 29.84
N GLN A 95 42.18 -19.77 30.14
CA GLN A 95 42.60 -21.18 30.21
C GLN A 95 41.84 -21.99 29.15
N VAL A 96 42.57 -22.57 28.19
CA VAL A 96 42.00 -23.47 27.18
C VAL A 96 42.51 -24.90 27.47
N PRO A 97 41.63 -25.91 27.61
CA PRO A 97 42.04 -27.31 27.67
C PRO A 97 42.77 -27.73 26.39
N SER A 98 43.86 -28.48 26.51
CA SER A 98 44.69 -28.98 25.39
C SER A 98 43.89 -29.81 24.35
N SER A 99 42.70 -30.27 24.70
CA SER A 99 41.78 -31.04 23.85
C SER A 99 40.95 -30.21 22.84
N LEU A 100 41.02 -28.87 22.88
CA LEU A 100 40.19 -27.96 22.05
C LEU A 100 40.94 -27.25 20.92
N GLN A 101 42.25 -27.50 20.73
CA GLN A 101 43.06 -26.88 19.68
C GLN A 101 42.57 -27.18 18.24
N THR A 102 41.87 -28.30 18.02
CA THR A 102 41.39 -28.73 16.69
C THR A 102 40.01 -28.17 16.29
N LEU A 103 39.35 -27.41 17.17
CA LEU A 103 37.98 -26.91 16.97
C LEU A 103 37.90 -25.42 16.63
N TRP A 104 39.04 -24.76 16.38
CA TRP A 104 39.08 -23.32 16.12
C TRP A 104 38.73 -22.97 14.66
N PRO A 105 38.01 -21.86 14.42
CA PRO A 105 37.65 -21.43 13.06
C PRO A 105 38.87 -21.12 12.20
N GLU A 106 38.76 -21.25 10.88
CA GLU A 106 39.83 -20.86 9.93
C GLU A 106 40.18 -19.37 9.99
N TYR A 107 39.31 -18.49 10.49
CA TYR A 107 39.61 -17.06 10.69
C TYR A 107 38.87 -16.52 11.91
N MET A 108 39.62 -16.05 12.91
CA MET A 108 39.08 -15.56 14.19
C MET A 108 39.46 -14.10 14.48
N TRP A 109 38.50 -13.30 14.95
CA TRP A 109 38.74 -11.96 15.50
C TRP A 109 38.71 -12.01 17.02
N LEU A 110 39.80 -11.57 17.65
CA LEU A 110 40.01 -11.64 19.09
C LEU A 110 40.12 -10.24 19.70
N TYR A 111 39.19 -9.93 20.61
CA TYR A 111 39.14 -8.67 21.35
C TYR A 111 39.35 -8.91 22.84
N VAL A 112 40.41 -8.31 23.41
CA VAL A 112 40.75 -8.39 24.83
C VAL A 112 41.06 -6.99 25.35
N ASP A 113 40.02 -6.31 25.80
CA ASP A 113 40.11 -4.94 26.30
C ASP A 113 39.88 -4.91 27.82
N HIS A 114 40.73 -4.20 28.57
CA HIS A 114 40.61 -4.02 30.03
C HIS A 114 40.61 -5.33 30.87
N ALA A 115 41.25 -6.39 30.36
CA ALA A 115 41.27 -7.71 31.00
C ALA A 115 42.37 -7.87 32.07
N ASN A 116 43.10 -6.81 32.40
CA ASN A 116 44.17 -6.81 33.41
C ASN A 116 45.30 -7.83 33.15
N TRP A 117 45.46 -8.30 31.91
CA TRP A 117 46.51 -9.25 31.55
C TRP A 117 47.90 -8.62 31.73
N THR A 118 48.82 -9.35 32.34
CA THR A 118 50.23 -8.95 32.49
C THR A 118 51.13 -9.51 31.39
N ALA A 119 50.69 -10.56 30.70
CA ALA A 119 51.34 -11.18 29.55
C ALA A 119 50.30 -11.77 28.58
N VAL A 120 50.68 -12.02 27.32
CA VAL A 120 49.87 -12.75 26.34
C VAL A 120 49.99 -14.26 26.61
N PRO A 121 48.88 -15.00 26.82
CA PRO A 121 48.92 -16.45 27.04
C PRO A 121 49.51 -17.23 25.85
N GLU A 122 50.35 -18.23 26.11
CA GLU A 122 50.99 -19.06 25.06
C GLU A 122 49.96 -19.74 24.14
N VAL A 123 48.81 -20.14 24.67
CA VAL A 123 47.76 -20.80 23.88
C VAL A 123 47.20 -19.93 22.75
N MET A 124 47.37 -18.60 22.81
CA MET A 124 46.98 -17.71 21.71
C MET A 124 47.92 -17.80 20.50
N LEU A 125 49.14 -18.28 20.69
CA LEU A 125 50.14 -18.42 19.63
C LEU A 125 49.79 -19.56 18.67
N ASP A 126 49.05 -20.56 19.16
CA ASP A 126 48.57 -21.69 18.37
C ASP A 126 47.23 -21.38 17.64
N MET A 127 46.62 -20.22 17.89
CA MET A 127 45.30 -19.84 17.33
C MET A 127 45.41 -19.22 15.93
N ASN A 128 44.46 -19.52 15.04
CA ASN A 128 44.38 -18.91 13.70
C ASN A 128 43.70 -17.53 13.73
N ILE A 129 44.33 -16.56 14.42
CA ILE A 129 43.81 -15.21 14.63
C ILE A 129 44.12 -14.33 13.42
N ASN A 130 43.10 -13.66 12.87
CA ASN A 130 43.26 -12.71 11.76
C ASN A 130 43.33 -11.26 12.27
N PHE A 131 42.52 -10.93 13.27
CA PHE A 131 42.45 -9.61 13.90
C PHE A 131 42.67 -9.75 15.40
N LEU A 132 43.67 -9.05 15.94
CA LEU A 132 43.98 -9.04 17.37
C LEU A 132 43.91 -7.62 17.94
N ARG A 133 43.11 -7.44 19.00
CA ARG A 133 43.05 -6.21 19.77
C ARG A 133 43.32 -6.45 21.25
N LEU A 134 44.35 -5.77 21.77
CA LEU A 134 44.74 -5.75 23.17
C LEU A 134 44.75 -4.28 23.66
N THR A 135 43.63 -3.79 24.20
CA THR A 135 43.52 -2.40 24.69
C THR A 135 43.52 -2.33 26.21
N ASN A 136 44.27 -1.40 26.81
CA ASN A 136 44.24 -1.09 28.23
C ASN A 136 44.43 -2.32 29.16
N ASN A 137 45.38 -3.18 28.81
CA ASN A 137 45.87 -4.26 29.68
C ASN A 137 47.12 -3.82 30.45
N GLN A 138 47.66 -4.70 31.32
CA GLN A 138 48.93 -4.49 32.03
C GLN A 138 50.13 -5.15 31.32
N ILE A 139 49.97 -5.50 30.04
CA ILE A 139 51.00 -6.15 29.23
C ILE A 139 52.14 -5.16 29.00
N GLN A 140 53.36 -5.53 29.38
CA GLN A 140 54.56 -4.71 29.11
C GLN A 140 55.33 -5.18 27.88
N VAL A 141 55.34 -6.50 27.65
CA VAL A 141 56.10 -7.17 26.59
C VAL A 141 55.16 -8.08 25.79
N VAL A 142 55.20 -7.97 24.47
CA VAL A 142 54.47 -8.84 23.53
C VAL A 142 55.41 -9.99 23.11
N PRO A 143 54.97 -11.26 23.15
CA PRO A 143 55.86 -12.39 22.81
C PRO A 143 56.26 -12.39 21.32
N PRO A 144 57.50 -12.80 20.98
CA PRO A 144 58.02 -12.82 19.61
C PRO A 144 57.20 -13.70 18.67
N ASP A 145 56.66 -14.80 19.19
CA ASP A 145 55.94 -15.79 18.40
C ASP A 145 54.55 -15.30 17.95
N LEU A 146 54.03 -14.20 18.51
CA LEU A 146 52.71 -13.65 18.12
C LEU A 146 52.67 -13.24 16.64
N VAL A 147 53.81 -12.78 16.13
CA VAL A 147 53.97 -12.32 14.74
C VAL A 147 54.13 -13.49 13.77
N THR A 148 54.32 -14.71 14.28
CA THR A 148 54.46 -15.94 13.48
C THR A 148 53.13 -16.58 13.11
N ILE A 149 52.01 -16.07 13.65
CA ILE A 149 50.66 -16.55 13.35
C ILE A 149 50.33 -16.32 11.85
N PRO A 150 50.10 -17.37 11.03
CA PRO A 150 49.96 -17.26 9.58
C PRO A 150 48.75 -16.48 9.06
N SER A 151 47.73 -16.28 9.88
CA SER A 151 46.51 -15.57 9.48
C SER A 151 46.48 -14.11 9.89
N LEU A 152 47.45 -13.64 10.68
CA LEU A 152 47.37 -12.36 11.38
C LEU A 152 47.66 -11.20 10.43
N THR A 153 46.67 -10.32 10.23
CA THR A 153 46.80 -9.15 9.32
C THR A 153 46.51 -7.82 9.99
N PHE A 154 45.78 -7.82 11.13
CA PHE A 154 45.47 -6.61 11.89
C PHE A 154 45.87 -6.74 13.36
N ILE A 155 46.65 -5.78 13.85
CA ILE A 155 47.09 -5.74 15.24
C ILE A 155 46.79 -4.35 15.84
N ILE A 156 46.05 -4.33 16.95
CA ILE A 156 45.78 -3.13 17.75
C ILE A 156 46.30 -3.35 19.17
N LEU A 157 47.31 -2.59 19.55
CA LEU A 157 47.91 -2.55 20.88
C LEU A 157 47.78 -1.12 21.41
N THR A 158 47.00 -0.90 22.46
CA THR A 158 46.83 0.45 23.02
C THR A 158 46.88 0.42 24.53
N GLY A 159 47.53 1.40 25.14
CA GLY A 159 47.71 1.48 26.60
C GLY A 159 49.18 1.63 27.02
N LYS A 160 49.37 2.28 28.18
CA LYS A 160 50.67 2.82 28.62
C LYS A 160 51.79 1.83 29.01
N PRO A 161 51.54 0.58 29.46
CA PRO A 161 52.64 -0.27 29.92
C PRO A 161 53.45 -0.94 28.79
N ILE A 162 52.92 -1.02 27.56
CA ILE A 162 53.60 -1.68 26.44
C ILE A 162 54.79 -0.84 25.97
N SER A 163 56.02 -1.36 26.13
CA SER A 163 57.25 -0.59 25.85
C SER A 163 58.09 -1.15 24.71
N ILE A 164 57.94 -2.44 24.36
CA ILE A 164 58.78 -3.11 23.37
C ILE A 164 57.90 -4.03 22.50
N LEU A 165 58.04 -3.90 21.17
CA LEU A 165 57.64 -4.94 20.22
C LEU A 165 58.82 -5.88 19.99
N PRO A 166 58.59 -7.19 19.90
CA PRO A 166 59.68 -8.17 19.85
C PRO A 166 60.53 -8.04 18.58
N GLU A 167 61.85 -8.05 18.76
CA GLU A 167 62.85 -8.15 17.69
C GLU A 167 63.16 -9.64 17.45
N GLY A 168 62.69 -10.18 16.33
CA GLY A 168 63.14 -11.43 15.70
C GLY A 168 63.27 -12.72 16.55
N LEU A 169 62.26 -13.60 16.44
CA LEU A 169 62.49 -15.04 16.20
C LEU A 169 61.46 -15.65 15.21
N GLY A 170 60.93 -14.83 14.30
CA GLY A 170 60.20 -15.30 13.12
C GLY A 170 59.94 -14.15 12.16
N LYS A 171 60.20 -14.35 10.86
CA LYS A 171 59.63 -13.46 9.83
C LYS A 171 58.10 -13.56 9.94
N PRO A 172 57.34 -12.45 9.85
CA PRO A 172 55.90 -12.53 9.80
C PRO A 172 55.48 -13.48 8.68
N ALA A 173 54.61 -14.43 9.00
CA ALA A 173 54.11 -15.40 8.02
C ALA A 173 53.21 -14.72 6.96
N THR A 174 52.68 -13.52 7.27
CA THR A 174 51.83 -12.67 6.41
C THR A 174 52.18 -11.19 6.54
N VAL A 175 51.86 -10.39 5.50
CA VAL A 175 51.99 -8.93 5.59
C VAL A 175 50.96 -8.40 6.59
N ILE A 176 51.41 -7.63 7.59
CA ILE A 176 50.51 -6.90 8.50
C ILE A 176 49.98 -5.67 7.76
N ASP A 177 48.68 -5.64 7.52
CA ASP A 177 48.00 -4.55 6.80
C ASP A 177 47.92 -3.29 7.69
N VAL A 178 47.60 -3.46 8.99
CA VAL A 178 47.46 -2.35 9.93
C VAL A 178 48.07 -2.69 11.29
N LEU A 179 48.97 -1.82 11.75
CA LEU A 179 49.51 -1.82 13.11
C LEU A 179 49.11 -0.53 13.84
N TYR A 180 48.29 -0.66 14.89
CA TYR A 180 47.88 0.45 15.74
C TYR A 180 48.56 0.33 17.10
N ILE A 181 49.50 1.23 17.42
CA ILE A 181 50.31 1.25 18.65
C ILE A 181 50.22 2.59 19.40
N ASP A 182 49.14 3.32 19.18
CA ASP A 182 48.91 4.63 19.77
C ASP A 182 48.81 4.56 21.32
N SER A 183 49.25 5.61 21.99
CA SER A 183 49.27 5.69 23.47
C SER A 183 50.04 4.54 24.17
N THR A 184 51.10 4.02 23.54
CA THR A 184 52.07 3.05 24.11
C THR A 184 53.40 3.72 24.48
N ASN A 185 54.33 3.00 25.12
CA ASN A 185 55.68 3.48 25.44
C ASN A 185 56.75 2.95 24.47
N ILE A 186 56.35 2.55 23.25
CA ILE A 186 57.24 2.01 22.21
C ILE A 186 58.11 3.13 21.62
N SER A 187 59.43 2.94 21.61
CA SER A 187 60.39 3.94 21.11
C SER A 187 61.01 3.58 19.75
N MET A 188 60.95 2.31 19.35
CA MET A 188 61.47 1.79 18.08
C MET A 188 60.51 0.74 17.50
N LEU A 189 60.36 0.72 16.19
CA LEU A 189 59.67 -0.36 15.48
C LEU A 189 60.68 -1.46 15.12
N PRO A 190 60.29 -2.75 15.16
CA PRO A 190 61.18 -3.86 14.86
C PRO A 190 61.45 -3.97 13.34
N SER A 191 62.56 -4.60 13.00
CA SER A 191 63.09 -4.69 11.62
C SER A 191 62.25 -5.52 10.64
N TRP A 192 61.26 -6.28 11.13
CA TRP A 192 60.33 -7.06 10.29
C TRP A 192 59.14 -6.26 9.75
N LEU A 193 58.94 -5.01 10.18
CA LEU A 193 58.01 -4.09 9.51
C LEU A 193 58.66 -3.57 8.22
N ASP A 194 58.48 -4.32 7.14
CA ASP A 194 58.89 -3.88 5.80
C ASP A 194 58.01 -2.71 5.31
N ALA A 195 58.45 -2.00 4.26
CA ALA A 195 57.70 -0.90 3.61
C ALA A 195 56.33 -1.30 2.99
N SER A 196 55.90 -2.55 3.17
CA SER A 196 54.65 -3.13 2.70
C SER A 196 53.49 -3.06 3.71
N THR A 197 53.70 -2.61 4.96
CA THR A 197 52.60 -2.35 5.89
C THR A 197 51.77 -1.15 5.42
N THR A 198 50.50 -1.37 5.11
CA THR A 198 49.63 -0.33 4.54
C THR A 198 49.33 0.83 5.47
N ALA A 199 49.32 0.63 6.79
CA ALA A 199 49.16 1.72 7.77
C ALA A 199 49.77 1.39 9.14
N ILE A 200 50.59 2.30 9.67
CA ILE A 200 51.06 2.31 11.06
C ILE A 200 50.42 3.53 11.73
N ILE A 201 49.85 3.38 12.92
CA ILE A 201 49.28 4.49 13.70
C ILE A 201 49.91 4.50 15.09
N ALA A 202 50.72 5.52 15.39
CA ALA A 202 51.57 5.58 16.58
C ALA A 202 51.57 6.97 17.27
N GLY A 203 50.51 7.77 17.07
CA GLY A 203 50.45 9.20 17.39
C GLY A 203 51.02 9.63 18.76
N ASP A 204 50.66 8.96 19.86
CA ASP A 204 51.13 9.28 21.21
C ASP A 204 52.26 8.36 21.74
N SER A 205 52.99 7.68 20.85
CA SER A 205 54.10 6.77 21.19
C SER A 205 55.47 7.48 21.15
N PRO A 206 56.45 7.16 22.04
CA PRO A 206 57.81 7.74 22.00
C PRO A 206 58.52 7.61 20.65
N PHE A 207 58.19 6.59 19.85
CA PHE A 207 58.66 6.39 18.48
C PHE A 207 58.47 7.62 17.58
N CYS A 208 57.33 8.30 17.73
CA CYS A 208 57.00 9.49 16.93
C CYS A 208 57.73 10.76 17.38
N LYS A 209 58.54 10.69 18.45
CA LYS A 209 59.44 11.77 18.87
C LYS A 209 60.84 11.64 18.25
N SER A 210 61.26 10.42 17.92
CA SER A 210 62.58 10.12 17.36
C SER A 210 62.59 10.00 15.84
N HIS A 211 61.45 9.69 15.19
CA HIS A 211 61.36 9.47 13.73
C HIS A 211 60.18 10.23 13.10
N SER A 212 60.39 10.85 11.93
CA SER A 212 59.37 11.64 11.23
C SER A 212 58.73 10.85 10.08
N LEU A 213 57.71 10.05 10.37
CA LEU A 213 56.78 9.48 9.39
C LEU A 213 55.48 10.30 9.38
N PRO A 214 55.14 11.05 8.30
CA PRO A 214 54.04 12.02 8.32
C PRO A 214 52.65 11.43 8.58
N ASP A 215 52.37 10.23 8.06
CA ASP A 215 51.06 9.59 8.17
C ASP A 215 50.90 8.72 9.43
N ALA A 216 52.00 8.21 9.98
CA ALA A 216 51.98 7.32 11.14
C ALA A 216 52.04 8.05 12.50
N CYS A 217 52.59 9.26 12.51
CA CYS A 217 52.89 10.04 13.71
C CYS A 217 52.03 11.30 13.88
N ALA A 218 50.90 11.40 13.16
CA ALA A 218 49.97 12.49 13.35
C ALA A 218 49.27 12.39 14.73
N PRO A 219 49.34 13.42 15.58
CA PRO A 219 48.68 13.41 16.89
C PRO A 219 47.15 13.43 16.71
N HIS A 220 46.43 12.70 17.57
CA HIS A 220 44.97 12.83 17.68
C HIS A 220 44.65 14.30 18.00
N ALA A 221 43.99 14.98 17.05
CA ALA A 221 43.52 16.34 17.23
C ALA A 221 42.66 16.41 18.49
N SER A 222 43.00 17.35 19.37
CA SER A 222 42.31 17.61 20.63
C SER A 222 40.79 17.77 20.43
N THR A 223 40.05 17.43 21.49
CA THR A 223 38.60 17.23 21.63
C THR A 223 37.66 18.35 21.15
N ALA A 224 38.17 19.40 20.51
CA ALA A 224 37.41 20.41 19.78
C ALA A 224 37.24 20.07 18.29
N ASP A 225 38.22 19.39 17.66
CA ASP A 225 38.14 19.00 16.25
C ASP A 225 37.47 17.63 16.04
N SER A 226 37.35 16.81 17.08
CA SER A 226 36.52 15.59 17.05
C SER A 226 35.04 15.91 16.80
N ARG A 227 34.55 17.11 17.16
CA ARG A 227 33.19 17.58 16.79
C ARG A 227 33.08 18.09 15.35
N LYS A 228 34.20 18.46 14.70
CA LYS A 228 34.24 18.88 13.29
C LYS A 228 34.57 17.72 12.34
N GLN A 229 35.35 16.72 12.76
CA GLN A 229 35.60 15.48 12.02
C GLN A 229 34.56 14.38 12.26
N GLN A 230 33.86 14.32 13.42
CA GLN A 230 32.61 13.52 13.51
C GLN A 230 31.53 14.02 12.54
N ARG A 231 31.65 15.27 12.07
CA ARG A 231 30.74 15.89 11.10
C ARG A 231 30.97 15.46 9.65
N THR A 232 31.93 14.57 9.37
CA THR A 232 32.27 14.10 8.01
C THR A 232 32.33 12.58 7.84
N LYS A 233 31.82 11.76 8.77
CA LYS A 233 31.52 10.35 8.44
C LYS A 233 30.24 10.29 7.59
N LYS A 234 30.40 10.12 6.27
CA LYS A 234 29.31 9.78 5.34
C LYS A 234 28.64 8.50 5.83
N PHE A 235 27.38 8.57 6.27
CA PHE A 235 26.56 7.39 6.55
C PHE A 235 26.24 6.72 5.22
N THR A 236 27.06 5.76 4.82
CA THR A 236 26.99 5.10 3.52
C THR A 236 27.27 3.61 3.69
N VAL A 237 26.41 2.78 3.09
CA VAL A 237 26.56 1.33 3.08
C VAL A 237 27.25 0.95 1.77
N LYS A 238 28.49 0.46 1.89
CA LYS A 238 29.24 -0.05 0.74
C LYS A 238 28.82 -1.48 0.45
N LEU A 239 28.35 -1.73 -0.78
CA LEU A 239 27.98 -3.05 -1.27
C LEU A 239 29.06 -3.61 -2.19
N GLN A 240 29.30 -4.93 -2.11
CA GLN A 240 30.11 -5.62 -3.11
C GLN A 240 29.51 -5.43 -4.52
N PRO A 241 30.32 -5.45 -5.59
CA PRO A 241 29.85 -5.12 -6.94
C PRO A 241 28.65 -5.96 -7.44
N THR A 242 28.61 -7.26 -7.14
CA THR A 242 27.50 -8.15 -7.49
C THR A 242 26.22 -7.77 -6.76
N ARG A 243 26.31 -7.59 -5.44
CA ARG A 243 25.19 -7.16 -4.58
C ARG A 243 24.68 -5.77 -4.99
N PHE A 244 25.58 -4.85 -5.33
CA PHE A 244 25.21 -3.53 -5.83
C PHE A 244 24.42 -3.61 -7.15
N ARG A 245 24.82 -4.47 -8.09
CA ARG A 245 24.08 -4.69 -9.35
C ARG A 245 22.65 -5.18 -9.09
N CYS A 246 22.48 -6.13 -8.17
CA CYS A 246 21.17 -6.68 -7.82
C CYS A 246 20.28 -5.58 -7.21
N VAL A 247 20.80 -4.81 -6.26
CA VAL A 247 20.04 -3.73 -5.62
C VAL A 247 19.75 -2.58 -6.59
N TRP A 248 20.68 -2.25 -7.50
CA TRP A 248 20.44 -1.28 -8.57
C TRP A 248 19.28 -1.72 -9.46
N LEU A 249 19.29 -2.98 -9.90
CA LEU A 249 18.21 -3.54 -10.71
C LEU A 249 16.88 -3.55 -9.95
N LEU A 250 16.88 -3.97 -8.68
CA LEU A 250 15.68 -3.98 -7.85
C LEU A 250 15.05 -2.58 -7.74
N ILE A 251 15.84 -1.56 -7.39
CA ILE A 251 15.34 -0.19 -7.27
C ILE A 251 14.89 0.35 -8.63
N PHE A 252 15.58 0.00 -9.72
CA PHE A 252 15.15 0.34 -11.08
C PHE A 252 13.78 -0.26 -11.39
N VAL A 253 13.59 -1.55 -11.12
CA VAL A 253 12.32 -2.26 -11.33
C VAL A 253 11.21 -1.69 -10.46
N MET A 254 11.49 -1.36 -9.19
CA MET A 254 10.52 -0.69 -8.30
C MET A 254 10.07 0.65 -8.88
N HIS A 255 11.00 1.51 -9.32
CA HIS A 255 10.60 2.76 -9.97
C HIS A 255 9.80 2.54 -11.26
N ALA A 256 10.21 1.58 -12.10
CA ALA A 256 9.50 1.29 -13.35
C ALA A 256 8.08 0.79 -13.09
N PHE A 257 7.91 -0.09 -12.10
CA PHE A 257 6.62 -0.60 -11.65
C PHE A 257 5.71 0.52 -11.13
N CYS A 258 6.20 1.37 -10.22
CA CYS A 258 5.44 2.53 -9.74
C CYS A 258 5.09 3.51 -10.87
N ALA A 259 6.03 3.81 -11.77
CA ALA A 259 5.79 4.70 -12.90
C ALA A 259 4.69 4.13 -13.81
N ALA A 260 4.74 2.85 -14.15
CA ALA A 260 3.73 2.18 -14.96
C ALA A 260 2.34 2.24 -14.31
N TYR A 261 2.25 1.98 -12.99
CA TYR A 261 1.00 2.08 -12.25
C TYR A 261 0.41 3.50 -12.29
N TYR A 262 1.19 4.53 -11.92
CA TYR A 262 0.67 5.90 -11.90
C TYR A 262 0.29 6.41 -13.29
N VAL A 263 1.00 6.01 -14.35
CA VAL A 263 0.59 6.28 -15.73
C VAL A 263 -0.73 5.57 -16.06
N ALA A 264 -0.86 4.30 -15.70
CA ALA A 264 -2.07 3.52 -15.97
C ALA A 264 -3.29 4.10 -15.26
N VAL A 265 -3.17 4.50 -13.98
CA VAL A 265 -4.27 5.15 -13.25
C VAL A 265 -4.60 6.52 -13.83
N ALA A 266 -3.61 7.33 -14.20
CA ALA A 266 -3.86 8.60 -14.87
C ALA A 266 -4.61 8.40 -16.20
N ALA A 267 -4.22 7.39 -17.00
CA ALA A 267 -4.90 7.03 -18.23
C ALA A 267 -6.32 6.49 -17.96
N LEU A 268 -6.53 5.72 -16.89
CA LEU A 268 -7.83 5.19 -16.50
C LEU A 268 -8.84 6.30 -16.20
N TYR A 269 -8.46 7.32 -15.42
CA TYR A 269 -9.36 8.45 -15.14
C TYR A 269 -9.73 9.26 -16.38
N GLN A 270 -8.83 9.37 -17.35
CA GLN A 270 -9.14 9.97 -18.65
C GLN A 270 -10.06 9.08 -19.49
N TYR A 271 -9.82 7.76 -19.47
CA TYR A 271 -10.63 6.79 -20.18
C TYR A 271 -12.06 6.74 -19.65
N LEU A 272 -12.24 6.74 -18.31
CA LEU A 272 -13.54 6.68 -17.64
C LEU A 272 -14.51 7.78 -18.12
N LEU A 273 -14.03 9.01 -18.37
CA LEU A 273 -14.84 10.12 -18.90
C LEU A 273 -15.49 9.83 -20.26
N HIS A 274 -15.03 8.79 -20.96
CA HIS A 274 -15.52 8.37 -22.27
C HIS A 274 -16.16 6.97 -22.26
N THR A 275 -16.44 6.43 -21.07
CA THR A 275 -17.13 5.15 -20.88
C THR A 275 -18.57 5.35 -20.45
N ALA A 276 -19.42 4.35 -20.66
CA ALA A 276 -20.80 4.39 -20.16
C ALA A 276 -20.85 4.18 -18.63
N ILE A 277 -19.89 3.44 -18.05
CA ILE A 277 -19.73 3.22 -16.59
C ILE A 277 -19.76 4.51 -15.79
N VAL A 278 -19.27 5.64 -16.36
CA VAL A 278 -19.25 6.92 -15.63
C VAL A 278 -20.65 7.34 -15.18
N TRP A 279 -21.70 6.98 -15.92
CA TRP A 279 -23.08 7.23 -15.53
C TRP A 279 -23.44 6.47 -14.27
N THR A 280 -23.11 5.18 -14.20
CA THR A 280 -23.29 4.34 -13.01
C THR A 280 -22.49 4.89 -11.82
N VAL A 281 -21.22 5.26 -12.04
CA VAL A 281 -20.35 5.82 -10.98
C VAL A 281 -20.91 7.13 -10.41
N VAL A 282 -21.43 8.01 -11.27
CA VAL A 282 -22.06 9.27 -10.86
C VAL A 282 -23.39 9.02 -10.17
N LEU A 283 -24.24 8.17 -10.75
CA LEU A 283 -25.55 7.81 -10.21
C LEU A 283 -25.40 7.34 -8.77
N TYR A 284 -24.58 6.31 -8.55
CA TYR A 284 -24.34 5.72 -7.23
C TYR A 284 -23.34 6.47 -6.35
N SER A 285 -22.85 7.64 -6.77
CA SER A 285 -21.88 8.45 -6.01
C SER A 285 -20.64 7.66 -5.57
N LEU A 286 -20.11 6.79 -6.45
CA LEU A 286 -18.98 5.89 -6.15
C LEU A 286 -17.62 6.59 -6.21
N SER A 287 -17.57 7.78 -6.80
CA SER A 287 -16.39 8.63 -6.85
C SER A 287 -16.73 10.08 -6.51
N ILE A 288 -15.70 10.87 -6.23
CA ILE A 288 -15.82 12.32 -6.25
C ILE A 288 -16.31 12.81 -7.63
N ASP A 289 -16.92 13.99 -7.66
CA ASP A 289 -17.44 14.63 -8.85
C ASP A 289 -16.46 14.57 -10.05
N ILE A 290 -17.01 14.26 -11.23
CA ILE A 290 -16.24 14.06 -12.46
C ILE A 290 -15.43 15.29 -12.89
N SER A 291 -15.82 16.50 -12.47
CA SER A 291 -15.04 17.72 -12.72
C SER A 291 -13.65 17.69 -12.07
N VAL A 292 -13.44 16.82 -11.07
CA VAL A 292 -12.17 16.65 -10.36
C VAL A 292 -11.27 15.62 -11.04
N TYR A 293 -11.75 14.82 -11.99
CA TYR A 293 -10.95 13.78 -12.67
C TYR A 293 -9.66 14.32 -13.34
N PRO A 294 -9.64 15.51 -13.97
CA PRO A 294 -8.41 16.12 -14.46
C PRO A 294 -7.39 16.40 -13.35
N VAL A 295 -7.83 16.78 -12.14
CA VAL A 295 -6.96 17.00 -10.98
C VAL A 295 -6.36 15.68 -10.50
N ILE A 296 -7.17 14.62 -10.44
CA ILE A 296 -6.70 13.27 -10.08
C ILE A 296 -5.66 12.78 -11.11
N THR A 297 -5.94 12.97 -12.40
CA THR A 297 -5.02 12.64 -13.50
C THR A 297 -3.69 13.38 -13.34
N ALA A 298 -3.74 14.70 -13.10
CA ALA A 298 -2.54 15.51 -12.90
C ALA A 298 -1.73 15.06 -11.67
N ALA A 299 -2.39 14.73 -10.56
CA ALA A 299 -1.73 14.23 -9.36
C ALA A 299 -0.95 12.93 -9.63
N HIS A 300 -1.58 11.95 -10.28
CA HIS A 300 -0.92 10.67 -10.62
C HIS A 300 0.19 10.87 -11.66
N ALA A 301 0.00 11.75 -12.65
CA ALA A 301 1.03 12.09 -13.63
C ALA A 301 2.30 12.72 -12.99
N VAL A 302 2.14 13.52 -11.93
CA VAL A 302 3.28 14.07 -11.17
C VAL A 302 4.09 12.96 -10.50
N PHE A 303 3.43 11.97 -9.88
CA PHE A 303 4.13 10.84 -9.28
C PHE A 303 4.82 9.95 -10.32
N ALA A 304 4.15 9.67 -11.44
CA ALA A 304 4.76 8.98 -12.58
C ALA A 304 6.03 9.70 -13.05
N ALA A 305 5.98 11.01 -13.25
CA ALA A 305 7.13 11.82 -13.63
C ALA A 305 8.26 11.77 -12.59
N GLY A 306 7.92 11.76 -11.29
CA GLY A 306 8.87 11.58 -10.21
C GLY A 306 9.65 10.26 -10.29
N HIS A 307 8.96 9.13 -10.52
CA HIS A 307 9.61 7.84 -10.67
C HIS A 307 10.44 7.75 -11.97
N LEU A 308 9.92 8.26 -13.10
CA LEU A 308 10.66 8.34 -14.36
C LEU A 308 11.92 9.19 -14.25
N TRP A 309 11.86 10.30 -13.51
CA TRP A 309 13.03 11.12 -13.19
C TRP A 309 14.05 10.34 -12.36
N GLY A 310 13.59 9.55 -11.38
CA GLY A 310 14.42 8.64 -10.60
C GLY A 310 15.18 7.65 -11.48
N ILE A 311 14.50 7.05 -12.47
CA ILE A 311 15.09 6.14 -13.46
C ILE A 311 16.10 6.88 -14.34
N LEU A 312 15.71 8.02 -14.91
CA LEU A 312 16.57 8.84 -15.76
C LEU A 312 17.89 9.18 -15.04
N LYS A 313 17.80 9.59 -13.76
CA LYS A 313 18.96 9.90 -12.93
C LYS A 313 19.87 8.68 -12.75
N MET A 314 19.30 7.52 -12.46
CA MET A 314 20.05 6.27 -12.32
C MET A 314 20.77 5.89 -13.63
N VAL A 315 20.07 5.91 -14.76
CA VAL A 315 20.62 5.57 -16.07
C VAL A 315 21.68 6.58 -16.49
N TRP A 316 21.39 7.88 -16.39
CA TRP A 316 22.31 8.97 -16.74
C TRP A 316 23.62 8.89 -15.95
N ASN A 317 23.53 8.69 -14.64
CA ASN A 317 24.72 8.56 -13.79
C ASN A 317 25.52 7.30 -14.12
N SER A 318 24.83 6.20 -14.44
CA SER A 318 25.47 4.94 -14.81
C SER A 318 26.21 5.03 -16.14
N VAL A 319 25.60 5.68 -17.15
CA VAL A 319 26.21 5.94 -18.46
C VAL A 319 27.40 6.89 -18.32
N ARG A 320 27.23 8.00 -17.59
CA ARG A 320 28.30 9.00 -17.38
C ARG A 320 29.53 8.41 -16.70
N CYS A 321 29.34 7.50 -15.74
CA CYS A 321 30.44 6.88 -15.00
C CYS A 321 30.99 5.62 -15.69
N GLY A 322 30.37 5.14 -16.78
CA GLY A 322 30.70 3.86 -17.43
C GLY A 322 30.46 2.64 -16.53
N GLN A 323 29.68 2.79 -15.46
CA GLN A 323 29.42 1.76 -14.46
C GLN A 323 28.14 2.09 -13.68
N LEU A 324 27.41 1.08 -13.20
CA LEU A 324 26.18 1.28 -12.45
C LEU A 324 26.41 2.17 -11.22
N GLU A 325 25.66 3.27 -11.13
CA GLU A 325 25.72 4.26 -10.06
C GLU A 325 24.33 4.90 -9.83
N PHE A 326 24.04 5.26 -8.57
CA PHE A 326 22.79 5.97 -8.23
C PHE A 326 22.96 7.50 -8.29
N ASP A 327 24.08 8.05 -7.83
CA ASP A 327 24.34 9.49 -7.75
C ASP A 327 25.78 9.84 -8.18
N ALA A 328 25.94 10.69 -9.19
CA ALA A 328 27.25 11.10 -9.74
C ALA A 328 28.10 11.99 -8.80
N GLY A 329 27.60 12.33 -7.60
CA GLY A 329 28.24 13.25 -6.65
C GLY A 329 29.46 12.70 -5.90
N GLN A 330 30.13 11.67 -6.40
CA GLN A 330 31.29 11.05 -5.73
C GLN A 330 32.60 11.10 -6.51
N THR A 331 32.58 11.53 -7.77
CA THR A 331 33.79 12.01 -8.44
C THR A 331 33.92 13.52 -8.23
N PRO A 332 35.08 14.04 -7.78
CA PRO A 332 35.28 15.47 -7.57
C PRO A 332 35.08 16.20 -8.91
N THR A 333 33.97 16.91 -9.05
CA THR A 333 33.76 17.81 -10.18
C THR A 333 34.72 18.97 -10.05
N ILE A 334 35.67 19.08 -10.99
CA ILE A 334 36.46 20.29 -11.20
C ILE A 334 35.48 21.44 -11.45
N LYS A 335 35.44 22.41 -10.53
CA LYS A 335 34.65 23.63 -10.69
C LYS A 335 35.25 24.43 -11.84
N VAL A 336 34.61 24.41 -12.99
CA VAL A 336 34.86 25.39 -14.04
C VAL A 336 34.00 26.62 -13.73
N ASN A 337 34.64 27.74 -13.41
CA ASN A 337 33.97 29.02 -13.25
C ASN A 337 33.39 29.46 -14.60
N ARG A 338 32.06 29.49 -14.71
CA ARG A 338 31.36 30.25 -15.76
C ARG A 338 30.60 31.41 -15.13
N PRO A 339 30.67 32.62 -15.71
CA PRO A 339 29.96 33.78 -15.19
C PRO A 339 28.45 33.57 -15.36
N ALA A 340 27.70 33.70 -14.26
CA ALA A 340 26.26 33.49 -14.24
C ALA A 340 25.53 34.78 -14.62
N ALA A 341 24.70 34.74 -15.66
CA ALA A 341 23.70 35.77 -15.93
C ALA A 341 22.67 35.80 -14.78
N ARG A 342 22.43 37.00 -14.23
CA ARG A 342 21.52 37.24 -13.11
C ARG A 342 20.06 37.22 -13.59
N ASN A 343 19.39 36.07 -13.53
CA ASN A 343 17.92 36.00 -13.59
C ASN A 343 17.31 35.97 -12.19
N ALA A 344 16.29 36.82 -11.96
CA ALA A 344 15.58 36.91 -10.68
C ALA A 344 14.92 35.57 -10.27
N PHE A 345 14.35 34.83 -11.23
CA PHE A 345 13.80 33.49 -11.03
C PHE A 345 14.89 32.50 -10.57
N LEU A 346 16.06 32.49 -11.20
CA LEU A 346 17.20 31.65 -10.78
C LEU A 346 17.67 32.01 -9.38
N THR A 347 17.65 33.28 -8.98
CA THR A 347 18.03 33.70 -7.62
C THR A 347 17.00 33.33 -6.56
N TRP A 348 15.70 33.45 -6.84
CA TRP A 348 14.63 32.99 -5.96
C TRP A 348 14.69 31.48 -5.79
N TRP A 349 14.80 30.73 -6.90
CA TRP A 349 14.93 29.29 -6.90
C TRP A 349 16.22 28.82 -6.21
N ALA A 350 17.34 29.55 -6.35
CA ALA A 350 18.57 29.29 -5.61
C ALA A 350 18.49 29.61 -4.11
N ARG A 351 17.60 30.52 -3.68
CA ARG A 351 17.30 30.77 -2.25
C ARG A 351 16.39 29.69 -1.69
N ALA A 352 15.32 29.34 -2.39
CA ALA A 352 14.43 28.24 -2.04
C ALA A 352 15.19 26.91 -1.94
N ARG A 353 16.06 26.59 -2.91
CA ARG A 353 16.92 25.40 -2.90
C ARG A 353 17.92 25.39 -1.73
N ARG A 354 18.45 26.55 -1.34
CA ARG A 354 19.34 26.67 -0.17
C ARG A 354 18.59 26.51 1.15
N ALA A 355 17.42 27.12 1.28
CA ALA A 355 16.55 26.94 2.43
C ALA A 355 16.11 25.46 2.56
N TRP A 356 15.63 24.87 1.46
CA TRP A 356 15.31 23.44 1.38
C TRP A 356 16.51 22.56 1.73
N GLY A 357 17.70 22.85 1.19
CA GLY A 357 18.94 22.13 1.52
C GLY A 357 19.37 22.25 2.98
N SER A 358 19.02 23.35 3.66
CA SER A 358 19.30 23.57 5.08
C SER A 358 18.39 22.77 6.01
N PHE A 359 17.15 22.48 5.59
CA PHE A 359 16.19 21.68 6.36
C PHE A 359 16.23 20.21 5.97
N PHE A 360 16.10 19.91 4.67
CA PHE A 360 15.91 18.55 4.12
C PHE A 360 17.06 18.04 3.26
N GLY A 361 18.10 18.85 3.01
CA GLY A 361 19.31 18.36 2.38
C GLY A 361 20.01 17.30 3.23
N ARG A 362 20.93 16.52 2.67
CA ARG A 362 21.59 15.37 3.35
C ARG A 362 22.08 15.68 4.78
N ARG A 363 22.61 16.90 5.01
CA ARG A 363 23.10 17.40 6.32
C ARG A 363 22.19 18.46 6.96
N GLY A 364 21.03 18.70 6.39
CA GLY A 364 20.02 19.61 6.92
C GLY A 364 19.44 19.09 8.23
N MET A 365 18.67 19.91 8.94
CA MET A 365 18.14 19.59 10.26
C MET A 365 17.38 18.24 10.31
N PHE A 366 16.60 17.95 9.26
CA PHE A 366 15.83 16.72 9.03
C PHE A 366 16.43 15.83 7.91
N GLY A 367 17.67 16.09 7.50
CA GLY A 367 18.39 15.27 6.52
C GLY A 367 18.80 13.91 7.07
N ILE A 368 19.22 12.99 6.21
CA ILE A 368 19.70 11.63 6.58
C ILE A 368 20.83 11.67 7.64
N GLU A 369 21.65 12.72 7.60
CA GLU A 369 22.75 12.98 8.55
C GLU A 369 22.39 14.08 9.58
N GLY A 370 21.12 14.49 9.63
CA GLY A 370 20.57 15.55 10.48
C GLY A 370 20.28 15.11 11.92
N LYS A 371 20.19 16.08 12.84
CA LYS A 371 19.95 15.81 14.27
C LYS A 371 18.52 15.35 14.57
N LEU A 372 17.55 15.73 13.74
CA LEU A 372 16.12 15.40 13.90
C LEU A 372 15.67 14.34 12.90
N PHE A 373 16.59 13.57 12.31
CA PHE A 373 16.27 12.54 11.31
C PHE A 373 15.28 11.50 11.86
N GLU A 374 15.60 10.91 13.03
CA GLU A 374 14.76 9.88 13.66
C GLU A 374 13.37 10.43 14.01
N LEU A 375 13.28 11.69 14.45
CA LEU A 375 11.98 12.33 14.72
C LEU A 375 11.16 12.57 13.44
N ARG A 376 11.81 12.93 12.33
CA ARG A 376 11.13 13.05 11.03
C ARG A 376 10.59 11.70 10.55
N ILE A 377 11.41 10.65 10.61
CA ILE A 377 11.00 9.32 10.16
C ILE A 377 9.86 8.81 11.04
N ALA A 378 9.99 8.91 12.38
CA ALA A 378 8.91 8.55 13.29
C ALA A 378 7.61 9.32 13.02
N ALA A 379 7.69 10.61 12.68
CA ALA A 379 6.51 11.40 12.31
C ALA A 379 5.90 10.96 10.97
N GLN A 380 6.73 10.62 9.97
CA GLN A 380 6.29 10.09 8.69
C GLN A 380 5.58 8.74 8.88
N GLU A 381 6.20 7.81 9.61
CA GLU A 381 5.63 6.50 9.96
C GLU A 381 4.32 6.66 10.75
N THR A 382 4.23 7.63 11.67
CA THR A 382 3.00 7.90 12.41
C THR A 382 1.86 8.32 11.48
N ILE A 383 2.12 9.24 10.55
CA ILE A 383 1.11 9.70 9.58
C ILE A 383 0.68 8.52 8.71
N GLU A 384 1.62 7.72 8.23
CA GLU A 384 1.35 6.57 7.39
C GLU A 384 0.51 5.51 8.11
N ILE A 385 0.89 5.12 9.32
CA ILE A 385 0.15 4.13 10.14
C ILE A 385 -1.28 4.61 10.39
N VAL A 386 -1.48 5.90 10.72
CA VAL A 386 -2.82 6.46 10.93
C VAL A 386 -3.64 6.36 9.65
N LEU A 387 -3.09 6.80 8.52
CA LEU A 387 -3.79 6.79 7.25
C LEU A 387 -4.06 5.35 6.75
N GLN A 388 -3.11 4.43 6.89
CA GLN A 388 -3.30 3.01 6.57
C GLN A 388 -4.35 2.39 7.48
N SER A 389 -4.40 2.75 8.77
CA SER A 389 -5.42 2.27 9.70
C SER A 389 -6.82 2.78 9.33
N CYS A 390 -6.94 4.05 8.92
CA CYS A 390 -8.19 4.60 8.39
C CYS A 390 -8.65 3.84 7.13
N GLN A 391 -7.72 3.52 6.23
CA GLN A 391 -8.03 2.76 5.02
C GLN A 391 -8.42 1.31 5.35
N CYS A 392 -7.74 0.66 6.30
CA CYS A 392 -8.08 -0.70 6.74
C CYS A 392 -9.44 -0.75 7.43
N TYR A 393 -9.73 0.25 8.27
CA TYR A 393 -11.06 0.42 8.84
C TYR A 393 -12.10 0.56 7.73
N ARG A 394 -11.88 1.43 6.74
CA ARG A 394 -12.79 1.58 5.60
C ARG A 394 -12.97 0.28 4.79
N MET A 395 -11.89 -0.47 4.56
CA MET A 395 -11.97 -1.79 3.91
C MET A 395 -12.79 -2.80 4.72
N SER A 396 -12.75 -2.74 6.06
CA SER A 396 -13.54 -3.63 6.92
C SER A 396 -15.06 -3.48 6.73
N TRP A 397 -15.51 -2.31 6.25
CA TRP A 397 -16.93 -2.02 5.96
C TRP A 397 -17.35 -2.35 4.52
N LEU A 398 -16.43 -2.22 3.56
CA LEU A 398 -16.77 -2.28 2.13
C LEU A 398 -16.37 -3.61 1.49
N LEU A 399 -15.28 -4.21 1.92
CA LEU A 399 -14.68 -5.33 1.21
C LEU A 399 -15.18 -6.65 1.78
N ALA A 400 -15.91 -7.44 0.99
CA ALA A 400 -16.35 -8.78 1.44
C ALA A 400 -15.19 -9.80 1.43
N THR A 401 -14.17 -9.55 0.60
CA THR A 401 -13.02 -10.44 0.45
C THR A 401 -12.15 -10.48 1.71
N MET A 402 -12.35 -11.49 2.55
CA MET A 402 -11.72 -11.60 3.88
C MET A 402 -10.19 -11.71 3.84
N TRP A 403 -9.63 -12.44 2.87
CA TRP A 403 -8.17 -12.63 2.79
C TRP A 403 -7.43 -11.31 2.55
N LEU A 404 -8.04 -10.40 1.79
CA LEU A 404 -7.45 -9.11 1.45
C LEU A 404 -7.52 -8.14 2.64
N GLN A 405 -8.60 -8.19 3.43
CA GLN A 405 -8.68 -7.50 4.72
C GLN A 405 -7.62 -8.01 5.71
N ARG A 406 -7.46 -9.34 5.84
CA ARG A 406 -6.42 -9.97 6.68
C ARG A 406 -5.03 -9.50 6.27
N LEU A 407 -4.74 -9.53 4.97
CA LEU A 407 -3.45 -9.10 4.43
C LEU A 407 -3.16 -7.64 4.78
N TYR A 408 -4.13 -6.73 4.60
CA TYR A 408 -3.97 -5.32 4.90
C TYR A 408 -3.74 -5.08 6.40
N ALA A 409 -4.51 -5.75 7.27
CA ALA A 409 -4.34 -5.63 8.71
C ALA A 409 -2.96 -6.15 9.17
N VAL A 410 -2.53 -7.32 8.69
CA VAL A 410 -1.21 -7.89 9.00
C VAL A 410 -0.10 -6.95 8.56
N MET A 411 -0.22 -6.34 7.38
CA MET A 411 0.75 -5.37 6.87
C MET A 411 0.91 -4.17 7.83
N ILE A 412 -0.19 -3.62 8.38
CA ILE A 412 -0.12 -2.54 9.39
C ILE A 412 0.54 -3.03 10.68
N VAL A 413 0.16 -4.22 11.17
CA VAL A 413 0.75 -4.80 12.39
C VAL A 413 2.26 -4.98 12.23
N LEU A 414 2.70 -5.48 11.08
CA LEU A 414 4.11 -5.60 10.74
C LEU A 414 4.80 -4.24 10.67
N ASN A 415 4.18 -3.23 10.04
CA ASN A 415 4.71 -1.87 9.98
C ASN A 415 4.95 -1.30 11.39
N CYS A 416 3.97 -1.51 12.28
CA CYS A 416 4.02 -1.08 13.68
C CYS A 416 5.14 -1.77 14.48
N TRP A 417 5.31 -3.09 14.30
CA TRP A 417 6.20 -3.89 15.17
C TRP A 417 7.64 -3.96 14.67
N ILE A 418 7.87 -3.97 13.35
CA ILE A 418 9.21 -4.10 12.76
C ILE A 418 10.08 -2.89 13.15
N GLY A 419 9.55 -1.67 13.04
CA GLY A 419 10.27 -0.45 13.43
C GLY A 419 10.69 -0.45 14.90
N ALA A 420 9.75 -0.80 15.79
CA ALA A 420 10.00 -0.89 17.23
C ALA A 420 11.01 -2.00 17.58
N LEU A 421 10.88 -3.18 16.96
CA LEU A 421 11.80 -4.31 17.17
C LEU A 421 13.22 -3.94 16.74
N ILE A 422 13.36 -3.34 15.57
CA ILE A 422 14.65 -2.91 15.03
C ILE A 422 15.26 -1.82 15.93
N HIS A 423 14.48 -0.85 16.39
CA HIS A 423 14.94 0.18 17.32
C HIS A 423 15.47 -0.46 18.62
N PHE A 424 14.71 -1.37 19.23
CA PHE A 424 15.10 -2.10 20.44
C PHE A 424 16.38 -2.92 20.26
N LEU A 425 16.48 -3.70 19.17
CA LEU A 425 17.66 -4.52 18.86
C LEU A 425 18.89 -3.65 18.58
N SER A 426 18.72 -2.52 17.88
CA SER A 426 19.82 -1.61 17.57
C SER A 426 20.44 -0.98 18.81
N HIS A 427 19.62 -0.64 19.82
CA HIS A 427 20.10 -0.07 21.08
C HIS A 427 20.80 -1.11 21.98
N ARG A 428 20.43 -2.39 21.90
CA ARG A 428 21.09 -3.47 22.67
C ARG A 428 22.36 -4.02 22.02
N LEU A 429 22.46 -3.98 20.69
CA LEU A 429 23.48 -4.74 19.94
C LEU A 429 24.55 -3.89 19.25
N SER A 430 24.46 -2.56 19.24
CA SER A 430 25.27 -1.75 18.32
C SER A 430 25.94 -0.53 18.95
N SER A 431 27.26 -0.61 19.14
CA SER A 431 28.16 0.54 19.40
C SER A 431 28.84 1.09 18.11
N GLY A 432 28.51 0.59 16.92
CA GLY A 432 29.24 0.91 15.66
C GLY A 432 28.45 1.69 14.60
N SER A 433 29.07 2.71 13.98
CA SER A 433 28.42 3.57 12.96
C SER A 433 27.98 2.85 11.67
N HIS A 434 28.60 1.72 11.32
CA HIS A 434 28.25 0.92 10.13
C HIS A 434 26.97 0.10 10.32
N HIS A 435 26.67 -0.33 11.54
CA HIS A 435 25.45 -1.06 11.85
C HIS A 435 24.23 -0.15 11.75
N VAL A 436 24.31 1.08 12.29
CA VAL A 436 23.24 2.09 12.20
C VAL A 436 22.85 2.39 10.75
N ALA A 437 23.81 2.51 9.83
CA ALA A 437 23.53 2.76 8.42
C ALA A 437 22.81 1.59 7.74
N ARG A 438 23.19 0.34 8.04
CA ARG A 438 22.54 -0.86 7.50
C ARG A 438 21.12 -1.00 8.03
N THR A 439 20.92 -0.77 9.32
CA THR A 439 19.61 -0.81 9.97
C THR A 439 18.63 0.18 9.34
N ARG A 440 19.07 1.42 9.07
CA ARG A 440 18.25 2.43 8.39
C ARG A 440 17.84 2.03 6.98
N VAL A 441 18.74 1.41 6.21
CA VAL A 441 18.42 0.91 4.86
C VAL A 441 17.38 -0.21 4.92
N VAL A 442 17.50 -1.13 5.90
CA VAL A 442 16.52 -2.21 6.09
C VAL A 442 15.12 -1.65 6.37
N LEU A 443 15.01 -0.69 7.29
CA LEU A 443 13.73 -0.05 7.62
C LEU A 443 13.10 0.60 6.39
N LEU A 444 13.87 1.41 5.65
CA LEU A 444 13.37 2.09 4.44
C LEU A 444 12.94 1.12 3.33
N VAL A 445 13.57 -0.06 3.22
CA VAL A 445 13.17 -1.06 2.23
C VAL A 445 11.87 -1.75 2.64
N ILE A 446 11.72 -2.09 3.93
CA ILE A 446 10.48 -2.70 4.43
C ILE A 446 9.32 -1.72 4.25
N ASP A 447 9.51 -0.47 4.67
CA ASP A 447 8.58 0.65 4.47
C ASP A 447 8.14 0.76 2.99
N ALA A 448 9.10 0.87 2.07
CA ALA A 448 8.81 0.95 0.64
C ALA A 448 8.05 -0.28 0.08
N LEU A 449 8.28 -1.48 0.62
CA LEU A 449 7.56 -2.68 0.21
C LEU A 449 6.11 -2.68 0.72
N LEU A 450 5.89 -2.32 1.99
CA LEU A 450 4.55 -2.21 2.57
C LEU A 450 3.74 -1.12 1.86
N ASP A 451 4.38 0.01 1.52
CA ASP A 451 3.79 1.07 0.70
C ASP A 451 3.39 0.57 -0.70
N ILE A 452 4.25 -0.19 -1.40
CA ILE A 452 3.91 -0.76 -2.72
C ILE A 452 2.72 -1.71 -2.61
N VAL A 453 2.70 -2.58 -1.58
CA VAL A 453 1.62 -3.54 -1.40
C VAL A 453 0.30 -2.80 -1.17
N SER A 454 0.28 -1.85 -0.24
CA SER A 454 -0.93 -1.09 0.12
C SER A 454 -1.45 -0.20 -1.01
N THR A 455 -0.57 0.51 -1.70
CA THR A 455 -0.96 1.55 -2.68
C THR A 455 -1.14 1.05 -4.11
N ILE A 456 -0.48 -0.06 -4.46
CA ILE A 456 -0.45 -0.57 -5.83
C ILE A 456 -1.02 -1.98 -5.90
N VAL A 457 -0.46 -2.93 -5.16
CA VAL A 457 -0.79 -4.36 -5.32
C VAL A 457 -2.25 -4.61 -4.97
N ILE A 458 -2.73 -4.10 -3.83
CA ILE A 458 -4.10 -4.33 -3.36
C ILE A 458 -5.14 -3.74 -4.33
N PRO A 459 -5.06 -2.46 -4.75
CA PRO A 459 -5.94 -1.91 -5.78
C PRO A 459 -5.87 -2.66 -7.12
N CYS A 460 -4.68 -3.11 -7.55
CA CYS A 460 -4.55 -3.88 -8.80
C CYS A 460 -5.25 -5.25 -8.71
N VAL A 461 -5.17 -5.92 -7.57
CA VAL A 461 -5.87 -7.20 -7.37
C VAL A 461 -7.37 -7.00 -7.42
N LEU A 462 -7.89 -5.97 -6.74
CA LEU A 462 -9.32 -5.62 -6.80
C LEU A 462 -9.77 -5.25 -8.21
N PHE A 463 -9.00 -4.41 -8.90
CA PHE A 463 -9.32 -3.99 -10.27
C PHE A 463 -9.38 -5.16 -11.24
N GLN A 464 -8.50 -6.16 -11.08
CA GLN A 464 -8.47 -7.35 -11.93
C GLN A 464 -9.80 -8.12 -11.92
N THR A 465 -10.48 -8.20 -10.77
CA THR A 465 -11.77 -8.89 -10.62
C THR A 465 -12.85 -8.32 -11.55
N TYR A 466 -12.82 -7.01 -11.79
CA TYR A 466 -13.78 -6.34 -12.66
C TYR A 466 -13.29 -6.26 -14.10
N TYR A 467 -11.99 -6.07 -14.31
CA TYR A 467 -11.41 -5.94 -15.64
C TYR A 467 -11.70 -7.15 -16.54
N ILE A 468 -11.74 -8.37 -15.98
CA ILE A 468 -12.04 -9.59 -16.74
C ILE A 468 -13.47 -9.65 -17.30
N ASN A 469 -14.41 -8.91 -16.70
CA ASN A 469 -15.83 -8.88 -17.09
C ASN A 469 -16.20 -7.59 -17.84
N TYR A 470 -15.25 -6.67 -18.00
CA TYR A 470 -15.45 -5.41 -18.70
C TYR A 470 -15.52 -5.64 -20.22
N ASP A 471 -16.52 -5.07 -20.88
CA ASP A 471 -16.68 -5.13 -22.34
C ASP A 471 -16.13 -3.83 -22.98
N PRO A 472 -14.97 -3.89 -23.67
CA PRO A 472 -14.36 -2.72 -24.28
C PRO A 472 -15.15 -2.14 -25.46
N GLU A 473 -15.99 -2.93 -26.12
CA GLU A 473 -16.82 -2.47 -27.26
C GLU A 473 -18.00 -1.65 -26.75
N ARG A 474 -18.68 -2.14 -25.71
CA ARG A 474 -19.75 -1.41 -25.01
C ARG A 474 -19.24 -0.25 -24.17
N ARG A 475 -17.97 -0.32 -23.77
CA ARG A 475 -17.37 0.54 -22.75
C ARG A 475 -18.13 0.50 -21.42
N ASP A 476 -18.67 -0.67 -21.09
CA ASP A 476 -19.48 -0.93 -19.90
C ASP A 476 -19.37 -2.41 -19.48
N PHE A 477 -19.99 -2.76 -18.36
CA PHE A 477 -20.36 -4.13 -18.07
C PHE A 477 -21.63 -4.50 -18.84
N PRO A 478 -21.78 -5.77 -19.26
CA PRO A 478 -23.06 -6.25 -19.76
C PRO A 478 -24.18 -5.98 -18.73
N LEU A 479 -25.35 -5.53 -19.18
CA LEU A 479 -26.45 -5.09 -18.31
C LEU A 479 -26.83 -6.14 -17.25
N THR A 480 -26.70 -7.41 -17.60
CA THR A 480 -26.96 -8.58 -16.76
C THR A 480 -26.22 -8.53 -15.42
N PHE A 481 -25.03 -7.94 -15.39
CA PHE A 481 -24.23 -7.82 -14.18
C PHE A 481 -24.85 -6.83 -13.19
N TYR A 482 -25.51 -5.77 -13.67
CA TYR A 482 -26.20 -4.81 -12.79
C TYR A 482 -27.46 -5.40 -12.14
N TYR A 483 -28.02 -6.47 -12.71
CA TYR A 483 -29.13 -7.25 -12.12
C TYR A 483 -28.68 -8.48 -11.32
N ASP A 484 -27.39 -8.80 -11.34
CA ASP A 484 -26.81 -9.78 -10.42
C ASP A 484 -26.57 -9.10 -9.07
N ASP A 485 -27.39 -9.42 -8.08
CA ASP A 485 -27.41 -8.72 -6.78
C ASP A 485 -26.04 -8.78 -6.07
N ASN A 486 -25.32 -9.90 -6.20
CA ASN A 486 -24.01 -10.09 -5.60
C ASN A 486 -22.93 -9.27 -6.31
N PHE A 487 -22.92 -9.26 -7.65
CA PHE A 487 -22.03 -8.41 -8.43
C PHE A 487 -22.31 -6.94 -8.13
N LEU A 488 -23.57 -6.50 -8.18
CA LEU A 488 -23.95 -5.11 -7.94
C LEU A 488 -23.48 -4.67 -6.56
N MET A 489 -23.74 -5.44 -5.50
CA MET A 489 -23.33 -5.05 -4.16
C MET A 489 -21.80 -4.97 -4.01
N ASN A 490 -21.05 -5.95 -4.53
CA ASN A 490 -19.59 -5.90 -4.51
C ASN A 490 -19.06 -4.71 -5.34
N PHE A 491 -19.64 -4.47 -6.51
CA PHE A 491 -19.33 -3.32 -7.37
C PHE A 491 -19.52 -2.00 -6.60
N LEU A 492 -20.69 -1.77 -6.01
CA LEU A 492 -21.01 -0.55 -5.26
C LEU A 492 -20.07 -0.33 -4.07
N ASN A 493 -19.63 -1.38 -3.39
CA ASN A 493 -18.73 -1.25 -2.26
C ASN A 493 -17.26 -1.09 -2.68
N GLU A 494 -16.76 -1.93 -3.57
CA GLU A 494 -15.35 -1.99 -3.92
C GLU A 494 -14.92 -0.87 -4.86
N PHE A 495 -15.84 -0.34 -5.70
CA PHE A 495 -15.52 0.83 -6.54
C PHE A 495 -15.23 2.07 -5.71
N GLN A 496 -15.80 2.19 -4.52
CA GLN A 496 -15.44 3.26 -3.59
C GLN A 496 -14.00 3.12 -3.07
N LEU A 497 -13.43 1.91 -3.04
CA LEU A 497 -12.03 1.66 -2.70
C LEU A 497 -11.11 1.85 -3.90
N LEU A 498 -11.56 1.48 -5.11
CA LEU A 498 -10.79 1.64 -6.35
C LEU A 498 -10.70 3.10 -6.78
N LEU A 499 -11.85 3.79 -6.84
CA LEU A 499 -11.96 5.18 -7.24
C LEU A 499 -11.73 6.13 -6.06
N VAL A 500 -11.32 7.35 -6.37
CA VAL A 500 -11.14 8.42 -5.40
C VAL A 500 -12.52 8.90 -4.99
N ASN A 501 -12.95 8.55 -3.77
CA ASN A 501 -14.28 8.89 -3.28
C ASN A 501 -14.37 10.30 -2.66
N GLY A 502 -13.24 10.98 -2.46
CA GLY A 502 -13.23 12.31 -1.85
C GLY A 502 -11.84 12.93 -1.78
N TRP A 503 -11.78 14.20 -1.36
CA TRP A 503 -10.53 14.92 -1.20
C TRP A 503 -9.61 14.30 -0.15
N THR A 504 -10.16 13.78 0.94
CA THR A 504 -9.40 13.09 1.99
C THR A 504 -8.75 11.81 1.48
N ASP A 505 -9.48 11.03 0.67
CA ASP A 505 -8.96 9.84 -0.02
C ASP A 505 -7.84 10.21 -1.00
N LEU A 506 -8.05 11.25 -1.84
CA LEU A 506 -7.00 11.74 -2.74
C LEU A 506 -5.74 12.18 -1.99
N MET A 507 -5.89 12.93 -0.90
CA MET A 507 -4.77 13.38 -0.07
C MET A 507 -4.03 12.21 0.58
N MET A 508 -4.76 11.19 1.05
CA MET A 508 -4.19 9.96 1.59
C MET A 508 -3.33 9.25 0.54
N ARG A 509 -3.87 9.02 -0.67
CA ARG A 509 -3.15 8.36 -1.77
C ARG A 509 -1.91 9.16 -2.20
N CYS A 510 -2.01 10.49 -2.29
CA CYS A 510 -0.87 11.36 -2.56
C CYS A 510 0.20 11.31 -1.47
N THR A 511 -0.20 11.14 -0.20
CA THR A 511 0.73 11.02 0.92
C THR A 511 1.53 9.72 0.82
N PHE A 512 0.86 8.59 0.59
CA PHE A 512 1.56 7.31 0.40
C PHE A 512 2.45 7.32 -0.85
N ALA A 513 1.98 7.88 -1.97
CA ALA A 513 2.79 8.04 -3.18
C ALA A 513 4.05 8.88 -2.94
N THR A 514 3.93 9.93 -2.11
CA THR A 514 5.07 10.75 -1.71
C THR A 514 6.03 10.00 -0.79
N SER A 515 5.50 9.26 0.20
CA SER A 515 6.28 8.41 1.12
C SER A 515 7.17 7.45 0.32
N LEU A 516 6.55 6.66 -0.55
CA LEU A 516 7.23 5.69 -1.41
C LEU A 516 8.33 6.32 -2.27
N LEU A 517 8.06 7.44 -2.94
CA LEU A 517 9.05 8.13 -3.77
C LEU A 517 10.25 8.62 -2.93
N LEU A 518 10.00 9.17 -1.75
CA LEU A 518 11.03 9.65 -0.84
C LEU A 518 11.85 8.50 -0.22
N SER A 519 11.22 7.37 0.09
CA SER A 519 11.89 6.18 0.62
C SER A 519 12.87 5.61 -0.41
N LEU A 520 12.46 5.48 -1.68
CA LEU A 520 13.35 5.04 -2.77
C LEU A 520 14.54 6.00 -3.01
N GLU A 521 14.32 7.32 -2.98
CA GLU A 521 15.42 8.30 -3.09
C GLU A 521 16.38 8.23 -1.88
N SER A 522 15.85 8.00 -0.68
CA SER A 522 16.64 7.90 0.56
C SER A 522 17.49 6.63 0.60
N ILE A 523 16.97 5.50 0.11
CA ILE A 523 17.73 4.26 -0.07
C ILE A 523 18.91 4.50 -1.02
N LYS A 524 18.65 5.08 -2.19
CA LYS A 524 19.68 5.40 -3.20
C LYS A 524 20.79 6.30 -2.64
N ALA A 525 20.43 7.31 -1.84
CA ALA A 525 21.39 8.24 -1.25
C ALA A 525 22.32 7.60 -0.19
N THR A 526 21.88 6.48 0.39
CA THR A 526 22.56 5.76 1.47
C THR A 526 23.44 4.61 0.96
N LEU A 527 23.14 4.07 -0.23
CA LEU A 527 23.89 2.98 -0.85
C LEU A 527 25.06 3.47 -1.71
N GLN A 528 26.19 2.77 -1.64
CA GLN A 528 27.37 3.02 -2.47
C GLN A 528 27.99 1.71 -2.93
N ARG A 529 28.61 1.73 -4.11
CA ARG A 529 29.42 0.60 -4.57
C ARG A 529 30.78 0.59 -3.86
N ALA A 530 31.24 -0.60 -3.44
CA ALA A 530 32.61 -0.77 -2.98
C ALA A 530 33.59 -0.68 -4.17
N ILE A 531 34.56 0.22 -4.08
CA ILE A 531 35.69 0.28 -5.02
C ILE A 531 36.61 -0.88 -4.69
N GLY A 532 36.81 -1.82 -5.62
CA GLY A 532 37.79 -2.89 -5.45
C GLY A 532 39.21 -2.32 -5.50
N ALA A 533 40.12 -2.83 -4.68
CA ALA A 533 41.52 -2.41 -4.54
C ALA A 533 42.39 -2.52 -5.82
N LYS A 534 41.81 -2.79 -6.99
CA LYS A 534 42.52 -2.94 -8.27
C LYS A 534 42.30 -1.81 -9.28
N ALA A 535 41.56 -0.76 -8.94
CA ALA A 535 41.34 0.35 -9.86
C ALA A 535 41.94 1.65 -9.31
N ILE A 536 42.86 2.23 -10.09
CA ILE A 536 43.50 3.54 -9.98
C ILE A 536 44.91 3.51 -9.34
N VAL A 537 45.90 3.07 -10.13
CA VAL A 537 47.20 3.76 -10.18
C VAL A 537 47.05 4.83 -11.27
N PRO A 538 46.93 6.12 -10.95
CA PRO A 538 47.15 7.15 -11.95
C PRO A 538 48.67 7.26 -12.15
N THR A 539 49.14 6.92 -13.34
CA THR A 539 50.48 7.22 -13.80
C THR A 539 50.73 8.72 -13.66
N LEU A 540 51.51 9.10 -12.64
CA LEU A 540 52.10 10.42 -12.50
C LEU A 540 53.16 10.58 -13.58
N THR A 541 52.76 11.12 -14.74
CA THR A 541 53.71 11.69 -15.69
C THR A 541 53.58 13.20 -15.72
N SER A 542 54.74 13.84 -15.53
CA SER A 542 55.07 15.24 -15.76
C SER A 542 54.72 16.24 -14.66
N ALA A 543 55.67 16.38 -13.73
CA ALA A 543 55.92 17.62 -13.03
C ALA A 543 56.14 18.76 -14.02
N LYS A 544 55.37 19.84 -13.89
CA LYS A 544 55.79 21.18 -14.31
C LYS A 544 55.34 22.19 -13.28
N SER A 545 56.33 22.96 -12.81
CA SER A 545 56.25 24.05 -11.84
C SER A 545 55.21 25.10 -12.21
N LEU A 546 54.51 25.65 -11.23
CA LEU A 546 54.12 27.05 -11.27
C LEU A 546 54.16 27.67 -9.87
N GLN A 547 54.90 28.76 -9.80
CA GLN A 547 55.21 29.60 -8.65
C GLN A 547 53.99 30.39 -8.14
N ASP A 548 54.12 30.80 -6.87
CA ASP A 548 53.61 31.99 -6.20
C ASP A 548 52.41 32.73 -6.80
N VAL A 549 51.30 32.74 -6.06
CA VAL A 549 50.47 33.95 -5.90
C VAL A 549 50.00 34.03 -4.44
N THR A 550 50.48 35.06 -3.75
CA THR A 550 50.01 35.54 -2.46
C THR A 550 48.56 36.04 -2.56
N ALA A 551 47.66 35.55 -1.71
CA ALA A 551 46.31 36.10 -1.54
C ALA A 551 45.92 36.14 -0.06
N SER A 552 45.53 37.32 0.38
CA SER A 552 45.16 37.73 1.73
C SER A 552 43.81 37.13 2.21
N PRO A 553 43.61 36.96 3.53
CA PRO A 553 42.40 36.34 4.07
C PRO A 553 41.19 37.31 4.06
N PRO A 554 39.98 36.85 3.66
CA PRO A 554 38.78 37.67 3.78
C PRO A 554 38.26 37.70 5.22
N LYS A 555 37.94 38.89 5.70
CA LYS A 555 37.32 39.19 7.00
C LYS A 555 35.95 38.49 7.12
N GLY A 556 35.77 37.68 8.17
CA GLY A 556 34.47 37.11 8.54
C GLY A 556 33.61 38.11 9.34
N PRO A 557 32.27 38.04 9.29
CA PRO A 557 31.39 38.83 10.16
C PRO A 557 31.40 38.27 11.59
N SER A 558 31.26 39.21 12.54
CA SER A 558 31.28 39.05 14.01
C SER A 558 30.30 38.02 14.58
N LEU A 559 30.76 37.26 15.58
CA LEU A 559 29.98 36.40 16.46
C LEU A 559 28.89 37.20 17.22
N GLY A 560 27.64 36.73 17.15
CA GLY A 560 26.61 36.96 18.18
C GLY A 560 26.64 35.85 19.24
N PRO A 561 26.04 36.06 20.42
CA PRO A 561 26.32 35.29 21.62
C PRO A 561 25.84 33.85 21.54
N THR A 562 26.72 32.93 21.94
CA THR A 562 26.45 31.50 22.12
C THR A 562 25.50 31.28 23.30
N LEU A 563 24.27 30.85 23.03
CA LEU A 563 23.41 30.22 24.04
C LEU A 563 23.91 28.80 24.35
N PRO A 564 23.92 28.36 25.63
CA PRO A 564 24.49 27.09 26.04
C PRO A 564 23.59 25.92 25.64
N VAL A 565 24.13 24.99 24.84
CA VAL A 565 23.45 23.76 24.40
C VAL A 565 23.72 22.64 25.39
N HIS A 566 22.85 22.50 26.39
CA HIS A 566 22.62 21.24 27.10
C HIS A 566 21.19 20.77 26.81
N SER A 567 21.02 19.94 25.77
CA SER A 567 19.77 19.21 25.52
C SER A 567 20.07 17.76 25.13
N LYS A 568 20.27 16.91 26.15
CA LYS A 568 20.36 15.44 26.02
C LYS A 568 19.68 14.83 27.24
N PRO A 569 18.33 14.83 27.30
CA PRO A 569 17.62 13.54 27.39
C PRO A 569 16.24 13.48 26.68
N VAL A 570 15.65 14.61 26.26
CA VAL A 570 14.24 14.67 25.84
C VAL A 570 13.94 13.91 24.53
N HIS A 571 14.88 13.87 23.58
CA HIS A 571 14.65 13.26 22.26
C HIS A 571 14.59 11.73 22.29
N GLY A 572 15.40 11.07 23.13
CA GLY A 572 15.40 9.61 23.23
C GLY A 572 14.15 9.06 23.93
N VAL A 573 13.64 9.79 24.92
CA VAL A 573 12.38 9.45 25.61
C VAL A 573 11.20 9.55 24.64
N ALA A 574 11.14 10.60 23.82
CA ALA A 574 10.08 10.79 22.84
C ALA A 574 10.05 9.65 21.78
N ILE A 575 11.21 9.24 21.25
CA ILE A 575 11.29 8.16 20.25
C ILE A 575 10.88 6.81 20.85
N ASN A 576 11.34 6.51 22.07
CA ASN A 576 10.91 5.29 22.78
C ASN A 576 9.40 5.27 23.04
N ALA A 577 8.82 6.41 23.40
CA ALA A 577 7.37 6.54 23.58
C ALA A 577 6.62 6.28 22.27
N ILE A 578 7.10 6.83 21.13
CA ILE A 578 6.49 6.60 19.81
C ILE A 578 6.52 5.11 19.44
N HIS A 579 7.68 4.44 19.55
CA HIS A 579 7.76 3.02 19.24
C HIS A 579 6.91 2.15 20.18
N PHE A 580 6.81 2.51 21.47
CA PHE A 580 5.88 1.85 22.38
C PHE A 580 4.42 2.04 21.93
N MET A 581 4.04 3.25 21.51
CA MET A 581 2.72 3.51 20.94
C MET A 581 2.46 2.69 19.68
N PHE A 582 3.46 2.50 18.80
CA PHE A 582 3.31 1.64 17.62
C PHE A 582 3.05 0.18 18.01
N VAL A 583 3.78 -0.36 19.00
CA VAL A 583 3.53 -1.73 19.48
C VAL A 583 2.10 -1.87 19.99
N VAL A 584 1.65 -0.93 20.83
CA VAL A 584 0.27 -0.90 21.35
C VAL A 584 -0.74 -0.78 20.21
N TRP A 585 -0.50 0.09 19.23
CA TRP A 585 -1.39 0.26 18.09
C TRP A 585 -1.49 -1.00 17.22
N GLY A 586 -0.37 -1.68 16.96
CA GLY A 586 -0.35 -2.97 16.29
C GLY A 586 -1.19 -4.03 17.03
N CYS A 587 -1.16 -4.04 18.37
CA CYS A 587 -2.04 -4.90 19.15
C CYS A 587 -3.52 -4.51 19.01
N ILE A 588 -3.85 -3.21 18.96
CA ILE A 588 -5.22 -2.72 18.75
C ILE A 588 -5.74 -3.15 17.37
N VAL A 589 -4.94 -2.98 16.31
CA VAL A 589 -5.31 -3.40 14.95
C VAL A 589 -5.49 -4.92 14.86
N ALA A 590 -4.57 -5.69 15.45
CA ALA A 590 -4.69 -7.14 15.50
C ALA A 590 -5.95 -7.58 16.26
N TYR A 591 -6.22 -6.95 17.41
CA TYR A 591 -7.44 -7.20 18.18
C TYR A 591 -8.69 -6.85 17.37
N ALA A 592 -8.74 -5.67 16.74
CA ALA A 592 -9.88 -5.23 15.95
C ALA A 592 -10.21 -6.20 14.81
N GLN A 593 -9.17 -6.68 14.11
CA GLN A 593 -9.31 -7.65 13.03
C GLN A 593 -9.79 -9.01 13.53
N LEU A 594 -9.21 -9.53 14.63
CA LEU A 594 -9.62 -10.81 15.21
C LEU A 594 -11.03 -10.74 15.80
N HIS A 595 -11.37 -9.64 16.46
CA HIS A 595 -12.69 -9.38 17.02
C HIS A 595 -13.75 -9.37 15.91
N ALA A 596 -13.51 -8.62 14.83
CA ALA A 596 -14.45 -8.54 13.72
C ALA A 596 -14.69 -9.92 13.06
N GLN A 597 -13.66 -10.76 12.98
CA GLN A 597 -13.76 -12.12 12.42
C GLN A 597 -14.36 -13.15 13.37
N ALA A 598 -14.37 -12.88 14.67
CA ALA A 598 -14.98 -13.76 15.65
C ALA A 598 -16.51 -13.68 15.64
N ILE A 599 -17.08 -12.63 15.04
CA ILE A 599 -18.52 -12.47 14.84
C ILE A 599 -18.91 -13.40 13.70
N GLY A 600 -19.63 -14.47 14.01
CA GLY A 600 -19.98 -15.50 13.04
C GLY A 600 -20.84 -14.99 11.88
N GLU A 601 -20.73 -15.66 10.74
CA GLU A 601 -21.54 -15.41 9.56
C GLU A 601 -22.94 -16.02 9.71
N SER A 602 -23.94 -15.39 9.09
CA SER A 602 -25.32 -15.88 9.02
C SER A 602 -25.60 -16.44 7.63
N THR A 603 -26.44 -17.48 7.54
CA THR A 603 -26.83 -18.10 6.26
C THR A 603 -27.59 -17.15 5.34
N ASN A 604 -28.25 -16.14 5.91
CA ASN A 604 -29.04 -15.15 5.17
C ASN A 604 -28.16 -13.97 4.68
N CYS A 605 -26.85 -14.03 4.92
CA CYS A 605 -25.90 -13.03 4.45
C CYS A 605 -25.22 -13.49 3.17
N ILE A 606 -25.43 -12.75 2.08
CA ILE A 606 -24.80 -13.04 0.79
C ILE A 606 -23.44 -12.34 0.67
N VAL A 607 -23.36 -11.07 1.10
CA VAL A 607 -22.14 -10.26 1.07
C VAL A 607 -21.76 -9.89 2.50
N ALA A 608 -20.98 -10.77 3.14
CA ALA A 608 -20.51 -10.58 4.50
C ALA A 608 -19.32 -9.61 4.56
N VAL A 609 -19.40 -8.63 5.46
CA VAL A 609 -18.33 -7.67 5.75
C VAL A 609 -18.04 -7.67 7.25
N HIS A 610 -16.82 -7.29 7.63
CA HIS A 610 -16.32 -7.51 8.98
C HIS A 610 -15.86 -6.19 9.61
N PRO A 611 -16.78 -5.24 9.84
CA PRO A 611 -16.43 -3.93 10.36
C PRO A 611 -15.85 -4.03 11.76
N TRP A 612 -14.78 -3.28 12.00
CA TRP A 612 -14.15 -3.25 13.31
C TRP A 612 -15.08 -2.70 14.38
N PHE A 613 -15.02 -3.28 15.58
CA PHE A 613 -15.72 -2.83 16.79
C PHE A 613 -17.26 -2.85 16.72
N ARG A 614 -17.86 -3.64 15.81
CA ARG A 614 -19.29 -3.96 15.84
C ARG A 614 -19.54 -5.23 16.64
N ASN A 615 -20.74 -5.40 17.18
CA ASN A 615 -21.09 -6.56 18.02
C ASN A 615 -22.17 -7.46 17.36
N LYS A 616 -22.66 -7.06 16.19
CA LYS A 616 -23.63 -7.81 15.37
C LYS A 616 -22.99 -8.20 14.05
N ALA A 617 -23.57 -9.19 13.38
CA ALA A 617 -23.08 -9.65 12.08
C ALA A 617 -23.16 -8.52 11.05
N GLY A 618 -22.03 -8.20 10.41
CA GLY A 618 -21.96 -7.22 9.33
C GLY A 618 -22.35 -7.86 8.01
N CYS A 619 -23.45 -7.40 7.42
CA CYS A 619 -23.88 -7.90 6.12
C CYS A 619 -24.31 -6.76 5.21
N ALA A 620 -23.62 -6.60 4.08
CA ALA A 620 -23.94 -5.56 3.11
C ALA A 620 -25.16 -5.94 2.27
N LEU A 621 -25.29 -7.22 1.88
CA LEU A 621 -26.42 -7.78 1.13
C LEU A 621 -27.05 -8.93 1.92
N ILE A 622 -28.29 -8.70 2.37
CA ILE A 622 -29.11 -9.70 3.07
C ILE A 622 -30.15 -10.25 2.10
N GLU A 623 -30.29 -11.58 2.07
CA GLU A 623 -31.43 -12.24 1.45
C GLU A 623 -32.23 -13.02 2.50
N LEU A 624 -33.47 -12.60 2.72
CA LEU A 624 -34.44 -13.34 3.52
C LEU A 624 -35.38 -14.08 2.58
N ASN A 625 -35.36 -15.41 2.64
CA ASN A 625 -36.15 -16.26 1.78
C ASN A 625 -37.26 -16.96 2.59
N GLY A 626 -38.51 -16.59 2.32
CA GLY A 626 -39.71 -17.05 3.01
C GLY A 626 -40.19 -18.46 2.61
N THR A 627 -39.46 -19.22 1.78
CA THR A 627 -39.88 -20.58 1.35
C THR A 627 -40.13 -21.57 2.49
N HIS A 628 -39.55 -21.33 3.66
CA HIS A 628 -39.76 -22.16 4.85
C HIS A 628 -40.83 -21.61 5.79
N TRP A 629 -41.43 -20.47 5.47
CA TRP A 629 -42.43 -19.79 6.29
C TRP A 629 -43.80 -20.09 5.70
N SER A 630 -44.72 -20.57 6.54
CA SER A 630 -46.13 -20.62 6.16
C SER A 630 -46.72 -19.20 6.12
N GLU A 631 -47.90 -19.01 5.51
CA GLU A 631 -48.60 -17.71 5.57
C GLU A 631 -48.84 -17.24 7.02
N ASP A 632 -48.97 -18.16 7.98
CA ASP A 632 -49.10 -17.85 9.41
C ASP A 632 -47.74 -17.50 10.09
N ASP A 633 -46.62 -17.88 9.50
CA ASP A 633 -45.26 -17.60 10.02
C ASP A 633 -44.66 -16.29 9.46
N ASP A 634 -45.21 -15.76 8.37
CA ASP A 634 -44.74 -14.55 7.67
C ASP A 634 -45.22 -13.24 8.35
N THR A 635 -45.09 -13.20 9.68
CA THR A 635 -45.54 -12.09 10.51
C THR A 635 -44.55 -10.94 10.52
N LYS A 636 -45.02 -9.73 10.89
CA LYS A 636 -44.16 -8.54 11.07
C LYS A 636 -42.97 -8.85 11.98
N GLU A 637 -43.21 -9.62 13.03
CA GLU A 637 -42.21 -9.98 14.04
C GLU A 637 -41.16 -10.95 13.49
N ALA A 638 -41.54 -11.93 12.65
CA ALA A 638 -40.60 -12.90 12.09
C ALA A 638 -39.53 -12.25 11.18
N VAL A 639 -39.96 -11.39 10.24
CA VAL A 639 -39.01 -10.62 9.39
C VAL A 639 -38.16 -9.69 10.27
N ALA A 640 -38.76 -9.02 11.25
CA ALA A 640 -38.05 -8.12 12.13
C ALA A 640 -36.99 -8.82 12.99
N ASP A 641 -37.28 -10.01 13.51
CA ASP A 641 -36.38 -10.81 14.34
C ASP A 641 -35.18 -11.32 13.53
N GLU A 642 -35.39 -11.73 12.27
CA GLU A 642 -34.29 -12.06 11.36
C GLU A 642 -33.40 -10.84 11.05
N LEU A 643 -34.00 -9.69 10.75
CA LEU A 643 -33.25 -8.45 10.52
C LEU A 643 -32.47 -8.01 11.76
N ALA A 644 -33.01 -8.23 12.96
CA ALA A 644 -32.38 -7.84 14.22
C ALA A 644 -31.03 -8.53 14.50
N LYS A 645 -30.77 -9.68 13.85
CA LYS A 645 -29.49 -10.42 13.92
C LYS A 645 -28.34 -9.65 13.27
N PHE A 646 -28.64 -8.75 12.34
CA PHE A 646 -27.66 -8.00 11.57
C PHE A 646 -27.42 -6.62 12.15
N ASP A 647 -26.25 -6.08 11.82
CA ASP A 647 -25.90 -4.71 12.12
C ASP A 647 -26.60 -3.73 11.15
N GLU A 648 -27.56 -2.97 11.67
CA GLU A 648 -28.44 -2.07 10.92
C GLU A 648 -27.67 -0.99 10.12
N GLU A 649 -26.47 -0.59 10.57
CA GLU A 649 -25.63 0.37 9.85
C GLU A 649 -24.86 -0.25 8.67
N VAL A 650 -24.71 -1.57 8.64
CA VAL A 650 -23.94 -2.24 7.59
C VAL A 650 -24.83 -2.59 6.40
N VAL A 651 -26.11 -2.86 6.65
CA VAL A 651 -27.07 -3.28 5.61
C VAL A 651 -27.22 -2.19 4.56
N SER A 652 -26.84 -2.54 3.34
CA SER A 652 -26.88 -1.65 2.18
C SER A 652 -27.86 -2.15 1.12
N TYR A 653 -28.15 -3.45 1.08
CA TYR A 653 -29.13 -4.02 0.17
C TYR A 653 -29.91 -5.14 0.88
N LEU A 654 -31.23 -4.99 0.93
CA LEU A 654 -32.16 -5.99 1.46
C LEU A 654 -32.95 -6.65 0.32
N ILE A 655 -32.94 -7.97 0.31
CA ILE A 655 -33.80 -8.79 -0.55
C ILE A 655 -34.77 -9.57 0.34
N LEU A 656 -36.07 -9.42 0.08
CA LEU A 656 -37.11 -10.31 0.60
C LEU A 656 -37.60 -11.15 -0.58
N ARG A 657 -37.59 -12.48 -0.44
CA ARG A 657 -37.93 -13.40 -1.52
C ARG A 657 -38.91 -14.48 -1.08
N ASN A 658 -39.89 -14.81 -1.93
CA ASN A 658 -40.84 -15.90 -1.71
C ASN A 658 -41.67 -15.76 -0.43
N HIS A 659 -42.23 -14.58 -0.19
CA HIS A 659 -43.12 -14.31 0.94
C HIS A 659 -44.57 -14.22 0.45
N THR A 660 -45.43 -15.15 0.87
CA THR A 660 -46.83 -15.22 0.41
C THR A 660 -47.80 -14.46 1.30
N GLY A 661 -47.35 -13.89 2.41
CA GLY A 661 -48.17 -13.14 3.36
C GLY A 661 -47.44 -11.93 3.93
N LEU A 662 -46.61 -11.24 3.15
CA LEU A 662 -45.65 -10.29 3.68
C LEU A 662 -46.34 -9.13 4.42
N HIS A 663 -45.98 -8.98 5.70
CA HIS A 663 -46.17 -7.75 6.45
C HIS A 663 -44.82 -7.02 6.60
N MET A 664 -44.68 -5.84 5.98
CA MET A 664 -43.43 -5.09 6.04
C MET A 664 -43.14 -4.62 7.48
N PRO A 665 -41.97 -4.95 8.07
CA PRO A 665 -41.68 -4.61 9.46
C PRO A 665 -41.19 -3.16 9.62
N ALA A 666 -41.56 -2.53 10.74
CA ALA A 666 -41.10 -1.18 11.08
C ALA A 666 -39.57 -1.09 11.27
N SER A 667 -38.89 -2.22 11.51
CA SER A 667 -37.42 -2.26 11.63
C SER A 667 -36.69 -1.84 10.36
N ILE A 668 -37.35 -1.84 9.19
CA ILE A 668 -36.76 -1.34 7.94
C ILE A 668 -36.25 0.11 8.10
N GLN A 669 -36.95 0.95 8.86
CA GLN A 669 -36.58 2.35 9.13
C GLN A 669 -35.26 2.51 9.88
N LYS A 670 -34.73 1.44 10.48
CA LYS A 670 -33.40 1.46 11.12
C LYS A 670 -32.25 1.28 10.13
N LEU A 671 -32.54 0.79 8.92
CA LEU A 671 -31.55 0.50 7.88
C LEU A 671 -31.14 1.78 7.16
N SER A 672 -30.45 2.67 7.87
CA SER A 672 -30.15 4.03 7.39
C SER A 672 -29.19 4.13 6.20
N ASN A 673 -28.43 3.06 5.96
CA ASN A 673 -27.49 2.96 4.85
C ASN A 673 -28.02 2.14 3.67
N LEU A 674 -29.31 1.79 3.69
CA LEU A 674 -29.96 1.05 2.61
C LEU A 674 -29.88 1.84 1.29
N VAL A 675 -29.24 1.22 0.30
CA VAL A 675 -29.09 1.69 -1.09
C VAL A 675 -30.13 1.03 -1.99
N GLY A 676 -30.46 -0.24 -1.72
CA GLY A 676 -31.41 -1.02 -2.53
C GLY A 676 -32.41 -1.80 -1.68
N LEU A 677 -33.63 -1.92 -2.19
CA LEU A 677 -34.64 -2.87 -1.67
C LEU A 677 -35.18 -3.69 -2.83
N LYS A 678 -35.16 -5.02 -2.70
CA LYS A 678 -35.72 -5.95 -3.69
C LYS A 678 -36.74 -6.86 -3.03
N LEU A 679 -37.92 -6.87 -3.60
CA LEU A 679 -39.04 -7.73 -3.24
C LEU A 679 -39.26 -8.66 -4.43
N ASP A 680 -39.00 -9.95 -4.27
CA ASP A 680 -39.12 -10.95 -5.34
C ASP A 680 -40.10 -12.06 -4.96
N ASN A 681 -41.13 -12.25 -5.79
CA ASN A 681 -42.18 -13.24 -5.56
C ASN A 681 -42.87 -13.00 -4.20
N ILE A 682 -43.54 -11.85 -4.13
CA ILE A 682 -44.17 -11.35 -2.90
C ILE A 682 -45.68 -11.21 -3.10
N SER A 683 -46.46 -11.72 -2.15
CA SER A 683 -47.87 -11.35 -1.97
C SER A 683 -47.99 -10.48 -0.73
N LEU A 684 -48.27 -9.19 -0.95
CA LEU A 684 -48.26 -8.20 0.11
C LEU A 684 -49.59 -8.20 0.86
N VAL A 685 -49.53 -8.32 2.19
CA VAL A 685 -50.68 -8.15 3.09
C VAL A 685 -50.72 -6.74 3.66
N GLU A 686 -49.58 -6.25 4.18
CA GLU A 686 -49.51 -4.94 4.82
C GLU A 686 -48.14 -4.27 4.63
N TRP A 687 -48.14 -2.99 4.27
CA TRP A 687 -46.97 -2.12 4.36
C TRP A 687 -47.43 -0.73 4.79
N GLY A 688 -47.49 -0.56 6.12
CA GLY A 688 -48.02 0.63 6.78
C GLY A 688 -47.04 1.81 6.82
N GLU A 689 -47.54 2.94 7.33
CA GLU A 689 -46.75 4.18 7.51
C GLU A 689 -45.62 4.02 8.54
N ASP A 690 -45.79 3.11 9.51
CA ASP A 690 -44.78 2.73 10.51
C ASP A 690 -43.55 2.03 9.90
N ALA A 691 -43.69 1.47 8.70
CA ALA A 691 -42.61 0.91 7.90
C ALA A 691 -42.35 1.72 6.61
N ALA A 692 -42.73 3.00 6.60
CA ALA A 692 -42.60 3.82 5.41
C ALA A 692 -41.14 4.05 5.00
N LEU A 693 -40.92 4.05 3.68
CA LEU A 693 -39.70 4.56 3.08
C LEU A 693 -39.74 6.08 3.17
N THR A 694 -38.83 6.65 3.97
CA THR A 694 -38.66 8.10 4.07
C THR A 694 -37.22 8.52 3.84
N ASN A 695 -37.00 9.76 3.42
CA ASN A 695 -35.68 10.37 3.25
C ASN A 695 -34.97 10.54 4.60
N THR A 696 -35.72 10.75 5.69
CA THR A 696 -35.15 10.77 7.04
C THR A 696 -34.50 9.44 7.41
N HIS A 697 -35.18 8.32 7.13
CA HIS A 697 -34.72 6.99 7.53
C HIS A 697 -33.84 6.32 6.47
N HIS A 698 -34.08 6.57 5.18
CA HIS A 698 -33.37 5.95 4.06
C HIS A 698 -32.82 7.02 3.10
N PRO A 699 -31.92 7.91 3.56
CA PRO A 699 -31.40 9.01 2.75
C PRO A 699 -30.56 8.55 1.54
N ARG A 700 -30.12 7.28 1.53
CA ARG A 700 -29.29 6.70 0.47
C ARG A 700 -30.04 5.70 -0.41
N LEU A 701 -31.35 5.51 -0.23
CA LEU A 701 -32.09 4.55 -1.05
C LEU A 701 -32.13 5.05 -2.49
N MET A 702 -31.67 4.22 -3.42
CA MET A 702 -31.45 4.56 -4.82
C MET A 702 -32.34 3.77 -5.77
N PHE A 703 -32.55 2.50 -5.48
CA PHE A 703 -33.38 1.63 -6.31
C PHE A 703 -34.33 0.75 -5.49
N LEU A 704 -35.49 0.50 -6.07
CA LEU A 704 -36.54 -0.38 -5.52
C LEU A 704 -37.00 -1.33 -6.61
N PHE A 705 -36.72 -2.62 -6.45
CA PHE A 705 -37.09 -3.66 -7.39
C PHE A 705 -38.24 -4.49 -6.82
N LEU A 706 -39.36 -4.53 -7.54
CA LEU A 706 -40.61 -5.19 -7.20
C LEU A 706 -40.88 -6.24 -8.28
N VAL A 707 -40.30 -7.42 -8.12
CA VAL A 707 -40.35 -8.53 -9.07
C VAL A 707 -41.42 -9.52 -8.63
N ARG A 708 -42.34 -9.93 -9.53
CA ARG A 708 -43.45 -10.83 -9.20
C ARG A 708 -44.19 -10.34 -7.96
N PHE A 709 -44.58 -9.07 -7.98
CA PHE A 709 -45.13 -8.36 -6.84
C PHE A 709 -46.66 -8.29 -6.95
N ASN A 710 -47.35 -8.91 -5.98
CA ASN A 710 -48.80 -8.97 -5.91
C ASN A 710 -49.31 -8.07 -4.78
N ALA A 711 -50.03 -7.02 -5.14
CA ALA A 711 -50.64 -6.08 -4.21
C ALA A 711 -51.92 -5.47 -4.81
N THR A 712 -52.85 -5.07 -3.94
CA THR A 712 -54.12 -4.45 -4.39
C THR A 712 -53.97 -2.99 -4.79
N ALA A 713 -52.97 -2.29 -4.25
CA ALA A 713 -52.65 -0.89 -4.52
C ALA A 713 -51.20 -0.60 -4.11
N ILE A 714 -50.68 0.58 -4.49
CA ILE A 714 -49.42 1.08 -3.92
C ILE A 714 -49.60 1.27 -2.41
N PRO A 715 -48.76 0.65 -1.55
CA PRO A 715 -48.99 0.65 -0.12
C PRO A 715 -48.66 2.00 0.54
N PRO A 716 -49.28 2.33 1.70
CA PRO A 716 -48.99 3.54 2.47
C PRO A 716 -47.49 3.78 2.75
N GLY A 717 -46.73 2.71 2.99
CA GLY A 717 -45.28 2.82 3.21
C GLY A 717 -44.48 3.35 2.00
N MET A 718 -45.08 3.38 0.81
CA MET A 718 -44.50 3.98 -0.41
C MET A 718 -45.11 5.36 -0.74
N LEU A 719 -45.92 5.92 0.16
CA LEU A 719 -46.68 7.17 -0.06
C LEU A 719 -46.38 8.24 1.00
N SER A 720 -45.28 8.10 1.75
CA SER A 720 -44.85 9.13 2.72
C SER A 720 -44.52 10.45 2.02
N THR A 721 -44.92 11.58 2.59
CA THR A 721 -44.58 12.91 2.07
C THR A 721 -43.09 13.27 2.24
N ASP A 722 -42.38 12.58 3.13
CA ASP A 722 -40.92 12.63 3.25
C ASP A 722 -40.29 11.50 2.44
N PHE A 723 -40.74 11.22 1.21
CA PHE A 723 -40.25 10.10 0.41
C PHE A 723 -38.74 10.23 0.07
N PRO A 724 -37.96 9.13 -0.09
CA PRO A 724 -36.52 9.19 -0.36
C PRO A 724 -36.18 9.97 -1.64
N LYS A 725 -35.32 10.98 -1.52
CA LYS A 725 -35.00 11.91 -2.62
C LYS A 725 -34.00 11.36 -3.63
N MET A 726 -33.20 10.38 -3.21
CA MET A 726 -32.22 9.70 -4.06
C MET A 726 -32.80 8.46 -4.75
N LEU A 727 -34.06 8.10 -4.49
CA LEU A 727 -34.69 6.94 -5.13
C LEU A 727 -35.02 7.30 -6.57
N HIS A 728 -34.10 6.94 -7.45
CA HIS A 728 -34.14 7.27 -8.87
C HIS A 728 -34.64 6.11 -9.72
N ASP A 729 -34.70 4.89 -9.19
CA ASP A 729 -35.05 3.71 -9.98
C ASP A 729 -36.10 2.87 -9.27
N VAL A 730 -37.29 2.77 -9.86
CA VAL A 730 -38.38 1.93 -9.34
C VAL A 730 -38.85 1.01 -10.44
N GLU A 731 -38.70 -0.29 -10.21
CA GLU A 731 -39.04 -1.31 -11.18
C GLU A 731 -40.13 -2.24 -10.68
N PHE A 732 -41.25 -2.29 -11.38
CA PHE A 732 -42.26 -3.33 -11.26
C PHE A 732 -42.10 -4.31 -12.42
N CYS A 733 -41.55 -5.48 -12.13
CA CYS A 733 -41.33 -6.53 -13.13
C CYS A 733 -42.29 -7.68 -12.84
N VAL A 734 -43.34 -7.83 -13.66
CA VAL A 734 -44.45 -8.76 -13.41
C VAL A 734 -45.19 -8.36 -12.13
N THR A 735 -46.33 -7.70 -12.29
CA THR A 735 -47.15 -7.25 -11.16
C THR A 735 -48.64 -7.39 -11.46
N THR A 736 -49.45 -7.51 -10.42
CA THR A 736 -50.92 -7.50 -10.50
C THR A 736 -51.51 -6.13 -10.17
N LEU A 737 -50.67 -5.12 -9.95
CA LEU A 737 -51.09 -3.79 -9.54
C LEU A 737 -52.10 -3.20 -10.55
N PRO A 738 -53.33 -2.86 -10.12
CA PRO A 738 -54.38 -2.45 -11.05
C PRO A 738 -54.17 -1.03 -11.59
N GLU A 739 -53.71 -0.10 -10.73
CA GLU A 739 -53.51 1.31 -11.08
C GLU A 739 -52.50 1.98 -10.13
N LEU A 740 -52.06 3.19 -10.51
CA LEU A 740 -51.20 4.04 -9.70
C LEU A 740 -52.01 5.21 -9.11
N PRO A 741 -51.77 5.61 -7.85
CA PRO A 741 -52.55 6.66 -7.20
C PRO A 741 -52.21 8.05 -7.78
N PRO A 742 -53.19 8.97 -7.93
CA PRO A 742 -52.99 10.28 -8.54
C PRO A 742 -52.07 11.22 -7.72
N SER A 743 -51.72 10.84 -6.49
CA SER A 743 -50.79 11.57 -5.63
C SER A 743 -49.31 11.31 -5.94
N LEU A 744 -48.96 10.31 -6.75
CA LEU A 744 -47.55 9.99 -7.02
C LEU A 744 -46.71 11.16 -7.56
N PRO A 745 -47.20 12.02 -8.49
CA PRO A 745 -46.38 13.11 -9.05
C PRO A 745 -45.92 14.14 -8.00
N SER A 746 -46.61 14.25 -6.87
CA SER A 746 -46.22 15.15 -5.77
C SER A 746 -45.39 14.47 -4.67
N ILE A 747 -45.32 13.15 -4.66
CA ILE A 747 -44.64 12.35 -3.63
C ILE A 747 -43.32 11.79 -4.16
N TRP A 748 -43.32 11.15 -5.33
CA TRP A 748 -42.13 10.51 -5.89
C TRP A 748 -41.21 11.53 -6.58
N PRO A 749 -39.89 11.33 -6.57
CA PRO A 749 -38.95 12.31 -7.09
C PRO A 749 -39.08 12.48 -8.61
N PRO A 750 -38.91 13.70 -9.14
CA PRO A 750 -38.86 13.90 -10.58
C PRO A 750 -37.57 13.29 -11.16
N TYR A 751 -37.57 13.10 -12.48
CA TYR A 751 -36.49 12.54 -13.29
C TYR A 751 -36.08 11.10 -12.93
N MET A 752 -36.95 10.36 -12.25
CA MET A 752 -36.74 8.96 -11.94
C MET A 752 -36.97 8.06 -13.17
N TRP A 753 -36.52 6.81 -13.04
CA TRP A 753 -36.77 5.69 -13.92
C TRP A 753 -37.93 4.89 -13.35
N LEU A 754 -38.90 4.60 -14.20
CA LEU A 754 -40.07 3.82 -13.83
C LEU A 754 -40.29 2.71 -14.86
N TYR A 755 -40.23 1.47 -14.36
CA TYR A 755 -40.52 0.27 -15.13
C TYR A 755 -41.80 -0.34 -14.60
N VAL A 756 -42.75 -0.63 -15.49
CA VAL A 756 -43.96 -1.39 -15.19
C VAL A 756 -44.19 -2.39 -16.31
N ASP A 757 -43.48 -3.51 -16.22
CA ASP A 757 -43.49 -4.57 -17.22
C ASP A 757 -44.45 -5.69 -16.78
N HIS A 758 -45.15 -6.31 -17.75
CA HIS A 758 -46.06 -7.43 -17.50
C HIS A 758 -47.15 -7.14 -16.44
N ALA A 759 -47.66 -5.90 -16.38
CA ALA A 759 -48.74 -5.49 -15.48
C ALA A 759 -50.16 -5.69 -16.07
N ASN A 760 -50.23 -6.20 -17.30
CA ASN A 760 -51.48 -6.48 -18.00
C ASN A 760 -52.33 -5.23 -18.31
N TRP A 761 -51.73 -4.04 -18.27
CA TRP A 761 -52.43 -2.77 -18.52
C TRP A 761 -52.80 -2.59 -19.99
N THR A 762 -53.98 -2.02 -20.25
CA THR A 762 -54.50 -1.81 -21.62
C THR A 762 -54.25 -0.41 -22.17
N GLU A 763 -53.88 0.53 -21.30
CA GLU A 763 -53.60 1.92 -21.61
C GLU A 763 -52.48 2.45 -20.70
N VAL A 764 -51.89 3.59 -21.07
CA VAL A 764 -50.92 4.29 -20.23
C VAL A 764 -51.69 5.15 -19.23
N PRO A 765 -51.53 4.95 -17.90
CA PRO A 765 -52.26 5.72 -16.91
C PRO A 765 -51.92 7.21 -16.97
N GLN A 766 -52.94 8.08 -16.83
CA GLN A 766 -52.76 9.55 -16.86
C GLN A 766 -51.72 10.03 -15.84
N VAL A 767 -51.70 9.43 -14.65
CA VAL A 767 -50.72 9.79 -13.61
C VAL A 767 -49.27 9.67 -14.08
N MET A 768 -48.93 8.68 -14.93
CA MET A 768 -47.58 8.57 -15.48
C MET A 768 -47.25 9.68 -16.49
N LEU A 769 -48.26 10.21 -17.18
CA LEU A 769 -48.10 11.35 -18.10
C LEU A 769 -47.93 12.66 -17.33
N ASP A 770 -48.51 12.75 -16.12
CA ASP A 770 -48.37 13.90 -15.23
C ASP A 770 -47.04 13.88 -14.45
N MET A 771 -46.38 12.72 -14.35
CA MET A 771 -45.05 12.58 -13.75
C MET A 771 -43.95 13.09 -14.68
N SER A 772 -42.95 13.77 -14.11
CA SER A 772 -41.75 14.19 -14.83
C SER A 772 -40.69 13.08 -14.84
N LEU A 773 -40.89 12.02 -15.62
CA LEU A 773 -39.99 10.85 -15.67
C LEU A 773 -38.83 11.07 -16.67
N SER A 774 -37.68 10.47 -16.38
CA SER A 774 -36.52 10.45 -17.30
C SER A 774 -36.50 9.19 -18.17
N PHE A 775 -36.88 8.06 -17.59
CA PHE A 775 -36.96 6.77 -18.27
C PHE A 775 -38.31 6.12 -17.95
N LEU A 776 -39.06 5.75 -18.98
CA LEU A 776 -40.33 5.04 -18.83
C LEU A 776 -40.33 3.76 -19.65
N ARG A 777 -40.64 2.65 -18.98
CA ARG A 777 -40.77 1.35 -19.62
C ARG A 777 -42.06 0.66 -19.22
N LEU A 778 -42.81 0.27 -20.24
CA LEU A 778 -44.13 -0.37 -20.16
C LEU A 778 -44.17 -1.63 -21.02
N ALA A 779 -43.09 -2.40 -21.05
CA ALA A 779 -42.93 -3.51 -21.97
C ALA A 779 -43.88 -4.67 -21.63
N TYR A 780 -44.31 -5.40 -22.66
CA TYR A 780 -45.13 -6.61 -22.54
C TYR A 780 -46.41 -6.43 -21.71
N ASN A 781 -47.05 -5.27 -21.82
CA ASN A 781 -48.41 -5.04 -21.35
C ASN A 781 -49.42 -5.40 -22.46
N ARG A 782 -50.64 -4.85 -22.36
CA ARG A 782 -51.69 -4.96 -23.39
C ARG A 782 -52.06 -3.58 -23.96
N ILE A 783 -51.11 -2.65 -23.97
CA ILE A 783 -51.33 -1.27 -24.40
C ILE A 783 -51.57 -1.24 -25.91
N GLN A 784 -52.71 -0.68 -26.32
CA GLN A 784 -53.09 -0.63 -27.74
C GLN A 784 -52.73 0.70 -28.40
N VAL A 785 -52.71 1.78 -27.62
CA VAL A 785 -52.50 3.15 -28.09
C VAL A 785 -51.38 3.79 -27.30
N ALA A 786 -50.37 4.31 -27.99
CA ALA A 786 -49.33 5.13 -27.39
C ALA A 786 -49.79 6.60 -27.38
N PRO A 787 -50.01 7.23 -26.21
CA PRO A 787 -50.45 8.62 -26.13
C PRO A 787 -49.40 9.59 -26.69
N PRO A 788 -49.80 10.67 -27.39
CA PRO A 788 -48.87 11.67 -27.92
C PRO A 788 -48.01 12.35 -26.85
N GLU A 789 -48.52 12.44 -25.62
CA GLU A 789 -47.87 13.05 -24.45
C GLU A 789 -46.49 12.42 -24.17
N LEU A 790 -46.32 11.12 -24.39
CA LEU A 790 -45.03 10.43 -24.24
C LEU A 790 -43.94 10.97 -25.16
N PHE A 791 -44.35 11.49 -26.32
CA PHE A 791 -43.45 11.97 -27.37
C PHE A 791 -43.35 13.50 -27.39
N THR A 792 -44.13 14.20 -26.57
CA THR A 792 -44.04 15.65 -26.36
C THR A 792 -43.47 16.04 -25.00
N SER A 793 -43.19 15.06 -24.12
CA SER A 793 -42.59 15.30 -22.80
C SER A 793 -41.20 15.94 -22.90
N GLU A 794 -40.94 16.94 -22.06
CA GLU A 794 -39.65 17.65 -21.94
C GLU A 794 -38.73 17.00 -20.90
N SER A 795 -39.12 15.86 -20.33
CA SER A 795 -38.33 15.14 -19.32
C SER A 795 -37.91 13.73 -19.76
N LEU A 796 -38.73 13.06 -20.57
CA LEU A 796 -38.47 11.69 -21.01
C LEU A 796 -37.33 11.64 -22.02
N SER A 797 -36.28 10.90 -21.67
CA SER A 797 -35.14 10.60 -22.54
C SER A 797 -35.25 9.21 -23.18
N PHE A 798 -35.96 8.29 -22.53
CA PHE A 798 -36.09 6.90 -22.97
C PHE A 798 -37.53 6.42 -22.79
N VAL A 799 -38.07 5.80 -23.84
CA VAL A 799 -39.41 5.19 -23.82
C VAL A 799 -39.34 3.77 -24.39
N VAL A 800 -39.81 2.79 -23.61
CA VAL A 800 -39.89 1.38 -24.02
C VAL A 800 -41.33 0.90 -24.00
N LEU A 801 -41.84 0.53 -25.17
CA LEU A 801 -43.20 0.02 -25.40
C LEU A 801 -43.19 -1.38 -26.04
N SER A 802 -42.05 -2.04 -26.06
CA SER A 802 -41.84 -3.33 -26.70
C SER A 802 -42.85 -4.39 -26.27
N GLY A 803 -43.24 -5.27 -27.20
CA GLY A 803 -44.14 -6.38 -26.91
C GLY A 803 -45.61 -6.01 -26.63
N ASN A 804 -46.00 -4.75 -26.81
CA ASN A 804 -47.40 -4.31 -26.71
C ASN A 804 -48.16 -4.43 -28.04
N PRO A 805 -49.50 -4.63 -28.02
CA PRO A 805 -50.33 -4.69 -29.22
C PRO A 805 -50.59 -3.32 -29.88
N ILE A 806 -49.56 -2.47 -30.00
CA ILE A 806 -49.65 -1.13 -30.59
C ILE A 806 -49.66 -1.23 -32.11
N LEU A 807 -50.67 -0.64 -32.74
CA LEU A 807 -50.85 -0.65 -34.21
C LEU A 807 -50.11 0.48 -34.93
N SER A 808 -50.02 1.66 -34.30
CA SER A 808 -49.43 2.85 -34.89
C SER A 808 -49.00 3.84 -33.82
N LEU A 809 -47.95 4.62 -34.10
CA LEU A 809 -47.59 5.79 -33.31
C LEU A 809 -48.38 7.03 -33.77
N PRO A 810 -48.53 8.06 -32.92
CA PRO A 810 -49.21 9.30 -33.31
C PRO A 810 -48.60 9.93 -34.56
N ALA A 811 -49.41 10.18 -35.60
CA ALA A 811 -48.91 10.66 -36.88
C ALA A 811 -48.36 12.10 -36.82
N ASN A 812 -49.04 12.98 -36.07
CA ASN A 812 -48.69 14.39 -35.92
C ASN A 812 -48.52 14.73 -34.44
N LEU A 813 -47.42 15.41 -34.11
CA LEU A 813 -47.17 15.97 -32.79
C LEU A 813 -47.07 17.49 -32.91
N SER A 814 -47.71 18.22 -32.00
CA SER A 814 -47.65 19.69 -31.96
C SER A 814 -46.22 20.19 -31.74
N LYS A 815 -45.47 19.50 -30.86
CA LYS A 815 -44.07 19.77 -30.52
C LYS A 815 -43.40 18.45 -30.13
N PRO A 816 -42.74 17.74 -31.06
CA PRO A 816 -41.94 16.57 -30.72
C PRO A 816 -40.89 16.92 -29.66
N SER A 817 -40.68 16.02 -28.69
CA SER A 817 -39.62 16.14 -27.70
C SER A 817 -38.26 16.23 -28.39
N ILE A 818 -37.37 17.07 -27.86
CA ILE A 818 -35.97 17.14 -28.27
C ILE A 818 -35.06 16.32 -27.36
N ASP A 819 -35.58 15.92 -26.21
CA ASP A 819 -34.83 15.20 -25.17
C ASP A 819 -34.99 13.68 -25.30
N LEU A 820 -36.03 13.21 -26.01
CA LEU A 820 -36.25 11.79 -26.28
C LEU A 820 -35.16 11.21 -27.20
N GLN A 821 -34.20 10.49 -26.61
CA GLN A 821 -33.04 9.96 -27.31
C GLN A 821 -33.30 8.58 -27.88
N MET A 822 -34.11 7.76 -27.19
CA MET A 822 -34.28 6.36 -27.51
C MET A 822 -35.74 5.90 -27.39
N LEU A 823 -36.20 5.17 -28.40
CA LEU A 823 -37.54 4.59 -28.46
C LEU A 823 -37.47 3.10 -28.85
N LEU A 824 -37.97 2.23 -27.98
CA LEU A 824 -38.08 0.79 -28.25
C LEU A 824 -39.55 0.44 -28.46
N VAL A 825 -39.86 -0.08 -29.63
CA VAL A 825 -41.19 -0.53 -30.06
C VAL A 825 -41.10 -1.88 -30.78
N ASP A 826 -40.04 -2.65 -30.52
CA ASP A 826 -39.86 -3.97 -31.08
C ASP A 826 -40.97 -4.93 -30.61
N SER A 827 -41.26 -5.92 -31.44
CA SER A 827 -42.33 -6.89 -31.20
C SER A 827 -43.73 -6.27 -31.00
N THR A 828 -43.99 -5.10 -31.60
CA THR A 828 -45.33 -4.48 -31.71
C THR A 828 -45.95 -4.72 -33.10
N TYR A 829 -47.16 -4.23 -33.34
CA TYR A 829 -47.85 -4.34 -34.64
C TYR A 829 -47.70 -3.10 -35.54
N ILE A 830 -46.70 -2.26 -35.27
CA ILE A 830 -46.45 -1.03 -36.04
C ILE A 830 -46.02 -1.37 -37.48
N SER A 831 -46.75 -0.85 -38.46
CA SER A 831 -46.44 -1.00 -39.89
C SER A 831 -45.69 0.18 -40.51
N GLU A 832 -45.75 1.37 -39.89
CA GLU A 832 -45.15 2.60 -40.40
C GLU A 832 -44.62 3.46 -39.25
N LEU A 833 -43.51 4.17 -39.49
CA LEU A 833 -42.90 5.11 -38.55
C LEU A 833 -43.22 6.56 -38.97
N PRO A 834 -43.75 7.41 -38.06
CA PRO A 834 -44.07 8.79 -38.37
C PRO A 834 -42.82 9.66 -38.56
N SER A 835 -42.96 10.76 -39.31
CA SER A 835 -41.82 11.60 -39.73
C SER A 835 -41.10 12.33 -38.60
N TRP A 836 -41.72 12.49 -37.44
CA TRP A 836 -41.07 13.13 -36.28
C TRP A 836 -40.00 12.26 -35.62
N ILE A 837 -39.98 10.96 -35.89
CA ILE A 837 -38.94 10.06 -35.39
C ILE A 837 -37.56 10.47 -35.93
N ASP A 838 -37.47 10.76 -37.23
CA ASP A 838 -36.23 11.22 -37.89
C ASP A 838 -35.76 12.60 -37.40
N MET A 839 -36.67 13.42 -36.86
CA MET A 839 -36.36 14.79 -36.45
C MET A 839 -35.74 14.88 -35.05
N SER A 840 -36.07 13.95 -34.16
CA SER A 840 -35.84 14.08 -32.73
C SER A 840 -35.12 12.90 -32.07
N ILE A 841 -35.31 11.66 -32.56
CA ILE A 841 -34.85 10.45 -31.86
C ILE A 841 -33.51 9.97 -32.43
N THR A 842 -32.59 9.57 -31.55
CA THR A 842 -31.25 9.12 -31.94
C THR A 842 -31.22 7.63 -32.26
N SER A 843 -31.95 6.81 -31.50
CA SER A 843 -31.99 5.35 -31.63
C SER A 843 -33.42 4.83 -31.55
N VAL A 844 -33.82 4.02 -32.54
CA VAL A 844 -35.12 3.34 -32.56
C VAL A 844 -34.90 1.86 -32.76
N PHE A 845 -35.58 1.04 -31.98
CA PHE A 845 -35.61 -0.41 -32.14
C PHE A 845 -37.04 -0.84 -32.45
N ALA A 846 -37.24 -1.38 -33.65
CA ALA A 846 -38.53 -1.81 -34.16
C ALA A 846 -38.47 -3.23 -34.75
N GLY A 847 -37.46 -4.02 -34.37
CA GLY A 847 -37.35 -5.41 -34.81
C GLY A 847 -38.59 -6.24 -34.47
N GLY A 848 -38.92 -7.23 -35.31
CA GLY A 848 -40.12 -8.06 -35.15
C GLY A 848 -41.45 -7.38 -35.49
N THR A 849 -41.47 -6.09 -35.84
CA THR A 849 -42.68 -5.38 -36.27
C THR A 849 -43.00 -5.61 -37.76
N PRO A 850 -44.26 -5.42 -38.21
CA PRO A 850 -44.62 -5.39 -39.63
C PRO A 850 -43.79 -4.40 -40.46
N TYR A 851 -43.40 -3.25 -39.88
CA TYR A 851 -42.52 -2.27 -40.52
C TYR A 851 -41.19 -2.89 -40.95
N CYS A 852 -40.58 -3.72 -40.09
CA CYS A 852 -39.29 -4.35 -40.35
C CYS A 852 -39.36 -5.64 -41.16
N ASN A 853 -40.49 -6.34 -41.12
CA ASN A 853 -40.70 -7.56 -41.91
C ASN A 853 -40.94 -7.28 -43.41
N ASN A 854 -41.24 -6.02 -43.78
CA ASN A 854 -41.29 -5.59 -45.17
C ASN A 854 -39.86 -5.43 -45.71
N GLY A 855 -39.44 -6.28 -46.65
CA GLY A 855 -38.05 -6.47 -47.09
C GLY A 855 -37.30 -5.24 -47.64
N THR A 856 -37.94 -4.07 -47.71
CA THR A 856 -37.34 -2.77 -48.08
C THR A 856 -36.71 -2.02 -46.90
N ASN A 857 -37.10 -2.32 -45.66
CA ASN A 857 -36.76 -1.52 -44.47
C ASN A 857 -35.66 -2.17 -43.59
N HIS A 858 -35.18 -3.35 -43.96
CA HIS A 858 -34.22 -4.11 -43.14
C HIS A 858 -32.84 -3.42 -42.95
N ALA A 859 -32.51 -2.44 -43.78
CA ALA A 859 -31.25 -1.70 -43.76
C ALA A 859 -31.41 -0.19 -43.49
N THR A 860 -32.61 0.29 -43.13
CA THR A 860 -32.81 1.72 -42.84
C THR A 860 -32.21 2.08 -41.49
N SER A 861 -31.19 2.95 -41.53
CA SER A 861 -30.70 3.72 -40.38
C SER A 861 -31.37 5.10 -40.39
N LEU A 862 -31.72 5.63 -39.23
CA LEU A 862 -32.17 7.01 -39.11
C LEU A 862 -31.08 7.97 -39.62
N THR A 863 -31.47 9.11 -40.18
CA THR A 863 -30.51 10.12 -40.69
C THR A 863 -29.56 10.66 -39.60
N ARG A 864 -29.93 10.52 -38.31
CA ARG A 864 -29.11 10.88 -37.13
C ARG A 864 -28.57 9.69 -36.32
N GLY A 865 -28.92 8.44 -36.66
CA GLY A 865 -28.59 7.25 -35.87
C GLY A 865 -27.63 6.30 -36.59
N ARG A 866 -26.68 5.69 -35.86
CA ARG A 866 -25.76 4.66 -36.39
C ARG A 866 -26.31 3.22 -36.31
N LEU A 867 -27.34 2.97 -35.49
CA LEU A 867 -27.90 1.64 -35.29
C LEU A 867 -29.07 1.36 -36.28
N PRO A 868 -29.20 0.12 -36.78
CA PRO A 868 -30.29 -0.25 -37.67
C PRO A 868 -31.62 -0.29 -36.91
N VAL A 869 -32.63 0.37 -37.47
CA VAL A 869 -33.98 0.47 -36.88
C VAL A 869 -34.60 -0.91 -36.66
N CYS A 870 -34.32 -1.86 -37.55
CA CYS A 870 -34.86 -3.22 -37.52
C CYS A 870 -34.06 -4.21 -36.67
N SER A 871 -33.30 -3.71 -35.70
CA SER A 871 -32.73 -4.54 -34.65
C SER A 871 -33.77 -4.79 -33.55
N ASN A 872 -33.72 -5.98 -32.97
CA ASN A 872 -34.33 -6.22 -31.67
C ASN A 872 -33.38 -5.69 -30.61
N ASP A 873 -33.90 -5.20 -29.48
CA ASP A 873 -33.05 -4.97 -28.32
C ASP A 873 -32.39 -6.30 -27.91
N ILE A 874 -31.06 -6.28 -27.81
CA ILE A 874 -30.23 -7.44 -27.46
C ILE A 874 -30.38 -7.79 -25.97
N ASP A 875 -30.72 -6.80 -25.12
CA ASP A 875 -30.67 -6.96 -23.67
C ASP A 875 -32.03 -7.29 -23.02
N CYS A 876 -33.17 -7.02 -23.70
CA CYS A 876 -34.49 -7.37 -23.17
C CYS A 876 -34.73 -8.88 -23.00
N ARG A 877 -34.08 -9.74 -23.79
CA ARG A 877 -34.15 -11.20 -23.58
C ARG A 877 -33.46 -11.65 -22.30
N VAL A 878 -32.48 -10.89 -21.82
CA VAL A 878 -31.76 -11.26 -20.60
C VAL A 878 -32.51 -10.83 -19.35
N LEU A 879 -33.18 -9.65 -19.35
CA LEU A 879 -34.18 -9.37 -18.30
C LEU A 879 -35.24 -10.47 -18.25
N HIS A 880 -35.71 -10.95 -19.41
CA HIS A 880 -36.68 -12.05 -19.51
C HIS A 880 -36.18 -13.45 -19.10
N HIS A 881 -34.85 -13.65 -19.03
CA HIS A 881 -34.24 -14.92 -18.61
C HIS A 881 -33.69 -14.88 -17.19
N VAL A 882 -33.46 -13.68 -16.64
CA VAL A 882 -32.99 -13.44 -15.27
C VAL A 882 -34.17 -13.20 -14.31
N LEU A 883 -35.27 -12.58 -14.78
CA LEU A 883 -36.58 -12.54 -14.10
C LEU A 883 -37.31 -13.89 -14.27
#